data_AF-A0A969IWA3-F1
#
_entry.id   AF-A0A969IWA3-F1
#
_cell.length_a   1.000
_cell.length_b   1.000
_cell.length_c   1.000
_cell.angle_alpha   90.00
_cell.angle_beta   90.00
_cell.angle_gamma   90.00
#
_symmetry.space_group_name_H-M   'P 1'
#
loop_
_entity.id
_entity.type
_entity.pdbx_description
1 polymer ?
#
loop_
_entity_poly.entity_id
_entity_poly.type
_entity_poly.pdbx_seq_one_letter_code
_entity_poly.pdbx_strand_id
1 'polypeptide(L)'
;MTQPSRRRRGVILTSQGKQKLLEVIREFEREHNFGEKYTIEELSGQTGLDPGTVAKVLDAEEGVDRRTLDRFFRTFNLELAEADYRKPLLARSAEAEEEESIEPIQNPKSKIQNRIDWGEAVDVSIFYGRTEELATLKQWIVDDRCRLVALLGMGGIGKTSLAAKLGEQLQDEFEVVVWRSLRNAPLVEDMVGSLIQFLSNPQAIDLPKSLDGLISSLMRYLNQHRCLLVLDNAESILRGGERAGQYREGFAGYGELFRRIGESPHQSCLVLTSREKPKEISLLEGKTRPVRSRPLQGLDPRDGQKILQAEGASGTEAEQQELLSRYAGNPLAVRIAATTIQELFSGNISTFLEQGAAVFGDIRDLLDQQFDRLTELGKATLYWLAINRELVSLAELREDFVSPITPQKLLETLESLERRSLIEKGAIGFTLQNVVMEYVTDRLIERINEELQLGTLELFNSHALIKATAKDYIRETQVRLILKPIADANRTFATALSQSILQSIRERLDLSVGYAAGNLLNLLCYLKVDISDSNFSHLTIRQAYLNGLKLYHVNLANTHFVNPVLTYTFSTVSSVAFSPDGKLLVTGHRNGEIRLWRTGDRQYLATYKGHTSWVWSVAFSSDGQTLASGGDDQTIRLWNLKSHQCLHILQGHADRIRSIAFSPDGQVLASGSQDQTIRLWDLKTHQCLHILQGHISWVWSVAFSPDRQTLASSSANGTIKLWGVQTGVCLATLRVPRLYEGTNITGATGLTDAQRASLIALGAIDEGIEFRE
;
A
#
# COMPACT_ATOMS: atom_id res chain seq x y z
N MET A 1 30.42 1.98 25.48
CA MET A 1 29.65 3.03 26.17
C MET A 1 28.24 2.54 26.41
N THR A 2 27.95 2.13 27.63
CA THR A 2 26.61 1.81 28.13
C THR A 2 25.71 3.05 28.05
N GLN A 3 24.56 2.96 27.37
CA GLN A 3 23.55 4.02 27.39
C GLN A 3 23.08 4.26 28.84
N PRO A 4 22.81 5.51 29.24
CA PRO A 4 22.37 5.80 30.59
C PRO A 4 20.96 5.24 30.80
N SER A 5 20.82 4.41 31.83
CA SER A 5 19.53 3.97 32.38
C SER A 5 18.64 5.19 32.66
N ARG A 6 17.58 5.36 31.85
CA ARG A 6 16.52 6.33 32.11
C ARG A 6 15.84 5.92 33.42
N ARG A 7 16.13 6.64 34.51
CA ARG A 7 15.40 6.53 35.77
C ARG A 7 13.90 6.79 35.52
N ARG A 8 13.08 5.75 35.39
CA ARG A 8 11.61 5.84 35.37
C ARG A 8 11.11 6.12 36.80
N ARG A 9 11.27 7.37 37.26
CA ARG A 9 10.60 7.87 38.47
C ARG A 9 9.21 8.37 38.06
N GLY A 10 8.15 7.72 38.57
CA GLY A 10 6.77 8.12 38.30
C GLY A 10 5.77 7.00 38.58
N VAL A 11 4.49 7.28 38.37
CA VAL A 11 3.36 6.35 38.38
C VAL A 11 2.75 6.29 36.98
N ILE A 12 2.21 5.13 36.61
CA ILE A 12 1.46 4.91 35.37
C ILE A 12 0.02 4.53 35.71
N LEU A 13 -0.93 4.82 34.82
CA LEU A 13 -2.31 4.39 35.01
C LEU A 13 -2.41 2.86 34.93
N THR A 14 -3.26 2.28 35.78
CA THR A 14 -3.68 0.88 35.62
C THR A 14 -4.64 0.78 34.44
N SER A 15 -4.87 -0.43 33.91
CA SER A 15 -5.85 -0.64 32.84
C SER A 15 -7.24 -0.13 33.24
N GLN A 16 -7.60 -0.30 34.51
CA GLN A 16 -8.84 0.22 35.09
C GLN A 16 -8.86 1.76 35.13
N GLY A 17 -7.79 2.40 35.64
CA GLY A 17 -7.68 3.86 35.68
C GLY A 17 -7.71 4.50 34.28
N LYS A 18 -7.08 3.85 33.29
CA LYS A 18 -7.08 4.29 31.88
C LYS A 18 -8.47 4.20 31.25
N GLN A 19 -9.21 3.11 31.48
CA GLN A 19 -10.58 2.97 30.98
C GLN A 19 -11.51 4.02 31.58
N LYS A 20 -11.46 4.18 32.91
CA LYS A 20 -12.24 5.19 33.65
C LYS A 20 -12.01 6.61 33.10
N LEU A 21 -10.75 6.96 32.83
CA LEU A 21 -10.39 8.25 32.25
C LEU A 21 -10.93 8.42 30.82
N LEU A 22 -10.77 7.40 29.96
CA LEU A 22 -11.21 7.46 28.56
C LEU A 22 -12.73 7.53 28.41
N GLU A 23 -13.48 6.87 29.29
CA GLU A 23 -14.95 6.95 29.28
C GLU A 23 -15.44 8.36 29.58
N VAL A 24 -14.87 9.00 30.60
CA VAL A 24 -15.24 10.37 30.97
C VAL A 24 -14.79 11.39 29.92
N ILE A 25 -13.63 11.21 29.28
CA ILE A 25 -13.23 12.06 28.14
C ILE A 25 -14.26 11.94 27.01
N ARG A 26 -14.75 10.73 26.69
CA ARG A 26 -15.79 10.53 25.66
C ARG A 26 -17.15 11.13 26.03
N GLU A 27 -17.49 11.16 27.31
CA GLU A 27 -18.70 11.87 27.78
C GLU A 27 -18.52 13.38 27.65
N PHE A 28 -17.36 13.88 28.06
CA PHE A 28 -17.00 15.29 27.93
C PHE A 28 -16.97 15.75 26.46
N GLU A 29 -16.42 14.94 25.55
CA GLU A 29 -16.44 15.16 24.09
C GLU A 29 -17.86 15.18 23.51
N ARG A 30 -18.77 14.35 24.02
CA ARG A 30 -20.19 14.38 23.61
C ARG A 30 -20.90 15.66 24.05
N GLU A 31 -20.60 16.13 25.26
CA GLU A 31 -21.23 17.34 25.82
C GLU A 31 -20.64 18.64 25.27
N HIS A 32 -19.33 18.70 25.02
CA HIS A 32 -18.62 19.95 24.72
C HIS A 32 -17.97 20.00 23.32
N ASN A 33 -17.93 18.88 22.58
CA ASN A 33 -17.30 18.80 21.26
C ASN A 33 -18.15 18.03 20.21
N PHE A 34 -19.48 17.96 20.39
CA PHE A 34 -20.42 17.28 19.49
C PHE A 34 -20.06 15.81 19.17
N GLY A 35 -19.28 15.15 20.02
CA GLY A 35 -18.81 13.77 19.82
C GLY A 35 -17.56 13.62 18.95
N GLU A 36 -16.92 14.72 18.53
CA GLU A 36 -15.58 14.67 17.93
C GLU A 36 -14.51 14.49 19.01
N LYS A 37 -13.47 13.70 18.71
CA LYS A 37 -12.38 13.44 19.65
C LYS A 37 -11.46 14.65 19.75
N TYR A 38 -11.08 15.02 20.97
CA TYR A 38 -10.05 16.04 21.15
C TYR A 38 -8.68 15.54 20.69
N THR A 39 -7.95 16.40 20.00
CA THR A 39 -6.53 16.23 19.71
C THR A 39 -5.69 16.34 20.99
N ILE A 40 -4.43 15.88 20.94
CA ILE A 40 -3.52 15.98 22.09
C ILE A 40 -3.27 17.46 22.44
N GLU A 41 -3.20 18.34 21.45
CA GLU A 41 -3.08 19.79 21.62
C GLU A 41 -4.31 20.41 22.30
N GLU A 42 -5.52 19.97 21.97
CA GLU A 42 -6.74 20.47 22.59
C GLU A 42 -6.90 19.97 24.04
N LEU A 43 -6.58 18.69 24.29
CA LEU A 43 -6.53 18.13 25.66
C LEU A 43 -5.45 18.81 26.50
N SER A 44 -4.32 19.18 25.89
CA SER A 44 -3.29 20.00 26.52
C SER A 44 -3.84 21.37 26.94
N GLY A 45 -4.62 22.02 26.07
CA GLY A 45 -5.33 23.27 26.39
C GLY A 45 -6.30 23.14 27.56
N GLN A 46 -7.08 22.06 27.62
CA GLN A 46 -8.05 21.81 28.70
C GLN A 46 -7.39 21.46 30.04
N THR A 47 -6.30 20.70 30.01
CA THR A 47 -5.62 20.22 31.23
C THR A 47 -4.53 21.17 31.75
N GLY A 48 -4.07 22.12 30.92
CA GLY A 48 -2.94 22.99 31.23
C GLY A 48 -1.62 22.23 31.38
N LEU A 49 -1.52 21.06 30.74
CA LEU A 49 -0.33 20.20 30.71
C LEU A 49 0.31 20.25 29.32
N ASP A 50 1.63 20.07 29.24
CA ASP A 50 2.33 19.97 27.96
C ASP A 50 1.81 18.79 27.10
N PRO A 51 1.67 18.94 25.77
CA PRO A 51 1.15 17.88 24.88
C PRO A 51 1.90 16.55 25.02
N GLY A 52 3.22 16.58 25.19
CA GLY A 52 4.03 15.38 25.41
C GLY A 52 3.73 14.70 26.75
N THR A 53 3.27 15.45 27.76
CA THR A 53 2.83 14.90 29.05
C THR A 53 1.44 14.29 28.94
N VAL A 54 0.52 14.92 28.20
CA VAL A 54 -0.82 14.39 27.90
C VAL A 54 -0.70 13.05 27.17
N ALA A 55 0.17 12.98 26.16
CA ALA A 55 0.45 11.75 25.43
C ALA A 55 0.90 10.61 26.37
N LYS A 56 1.82 10.90 27.31
CA LYS A 56 2.31 9.90 28.29
C LYS A 56 1.22 9.39 29.23
N VAL A 57 0.33 10.27 29.68
CA VAL A 57 -0.80 9.89 30.55
C VAL A 57 -1.76 8.96 29.81
N LEU A 58 -2.11 9.30 28.56
CA LEU A 58 -3.02 8.50 27.74
C LEU A 58 -2.40 7.16 27.31
N ASP A 59 -1.10 7.14 27.02
CA ASP A 59 -0.40 5.94 26.61
C ASP A 59 -0.20 4.96 27.78
N ALA A 60 0.06 5.49 28.98
CA ALA A 60 0.29 4.75 30.23
C ALA A 60 1.53 3.83 30.23
N GLU A 61 2.45 4.02 29.28
CA GLU A 61 3.71 3.27 29.18
C GLU A 61 4.89 3.95 29.90
N GLU A 62 4.89 5.29 29.95
CA GLU A 62 5.90 6.09 30.64
C GLU A 62 5.35 6.68 31.94
N GLY A 63 6.15 6.62 33.02
CA GLY A 63 5.75 7.14 34.33
C GLY A 63 5.69 8.67 34.38
N VAL A 64 4.61 9.20 34.94
CA VAL A 64 4.40 10.63 35.24
C VAL A 64 4.31 10.84 36.76
N ASP A 65 4.45 12.07 37.25
CA ASP A 65 4.26 12.34 38.68
C ASP A 65 2.77 12.14 39.08
N ARG A 66 2.52 11.69 40.32
CA ARG A 66 1.15 11.47 40.84
C ARG A 66 0.34 12.77 40.82
N ARG A 67 0.99 13.92 41.07
CA ARG A 67 0.35 15.25 40.99
C ARG A 67 -0.14 15.59 39.59
N THR A 68 0.55 15.09 38.56
CA THR A 68 0.16 15.29 37.15
C THR A 68 -1.09 14.48 36.83
N LEU A 69 -1.17 13.21 37.27
CA LEU A 69 -2.38 12.39 37.12
C LEU A 69 -3.57 12.99 37.88
N ASP A 70 -3.34 13.47 39.10
CA ASP A 70 -4.39 14.10 39.92
C ASP A 70 -4.94 15.37 39.24
N ARG A 71 -4.05 16.21 38.68
CA ARG A 71 -4.49 17.38 37.89
C ARG A 71 -5.29 16.95 36.66
N PHE A 72 -4.83 15.94 35.93
CA PHE A 72 -5.50 15.45 34.73
C PHE A 72 -6.91 14.92 35.05
N PHE A 73 -7.04 14.11 36.09
CA PHE A 73 -8.33 13.54 36.52
C PHE A 73 -9.30 14.63 36.97
N ARG A 74 -8.83 15.63 37.72
CA ARG A 74 -9.66 16.74 38.19
C ARG A 74 -10.22 17.62 37.06
N THR A 75 -9.49 17.78 35.96
CA THR A 75 -10.02 18.50 34.77
C THR A 75 -11.34 17.92 34.29
N PHE A 76 -11.52 16.60 34.45
CA PHE A 76 -12.71 15.87 34.04
C PHE A 76 -13.60 15.48 35.24
N ASN A 77 -13.53 16.22 36.35
CA ASN A 77 -14.30 15.97 37.58
C ASN A 77 -14.14 14.55 38.17
N LEU A 78 -12.99 13.91 37.96
CA LEU A 78 -12.65 12.61 38.53
C LEU A 78 -11.68 12.77 39.72
N GLU A 79 -11.89 11.96 40.76
CA GLU A 79 -10.91 11.75 41.83
C GLU A 79 -10.00 10.56 41.49
N LEU A 80 -8.69 10.74 41.69
CA LEU A 80 -7.67 9.70 41.47
C LEU A 80 -7.59 8.76 42.68
N ALA A 81 -8.05 7.52 42.55
CA ALA A 81 -7.96 6.51 43.60
C ALA A 81 -6.62 5.74 43.56
N GLU A 82 -6.23 5.10 44.67
CA GLU A 82 -5.01 4.27 44.74
C GLU A 82 -5.03 3.05 43.80
N ALA A 83 -6.22 2.60 43.37
CA ALA A 83 -6.38 1.53 42.38
C ALA A 83 -6.17 1.99 40.93
N ASP A 84 -6.23 3.30 40.66
CA ASP A 84 -6.20 3.86 39.30
C ASP A 84 -4.76 3.99 38.74
N TYR A 85 -3.74 3.85 39.58
CA TYR A 85 -2.35 3.98 39.18
C TYR A 85 -1.42 2.98 39.89
N ARG A 86 -0.27 2.67 39.27
CA ARG A 86 0.75 1.77 39.82
C ARG A 86 2.15 2.31 39.56
N LYS A 87 3.13 1.83 40.33
CA LYS A 87 4.55 2.07 39.99
C LYS A 87 4.94 1.21 38.78
N PRO A 88 5.70 1.73 37.81
CA PRO A 88 6.20 0.93 36.69
C PRO A 88 7.12 -0.17 37.23
N LEU A 89 6.86 -1.42 36.83
CA LEU A 89 7.64 -2.59 37.24
C LEU A 89 9.09 -2.46 36.70
N LEU A 90 10.08 -2.65 37.56
CA LEU A 90 11.48 -2.76 37.15
C LEU A 90 11.66 -4.09 36.40
N ALA A 91 12.07 -4.03 35.14
CA ALA A 91 12.50 -5.21 34.41
C ALA A 91 13.74 -5.79 35.11
N ARG A 92 13.57 -6.92 35.82
CA ARG A 92 14.68 -7.72 36.31
C ARG A 92 15.15 -8.63 35.18
N SER A 93 16.43 -8.49 34.85
CA SER A 93 17.23 -9.38 34.01
C SER A 93 17.13 -10.82 34.49
N ALA A 94 16.88 -11.73 33.56
CA ALA A 94 16.97 -13.17 33.75
C ALA A 94 18.43 -13.60 33.93
N GLU A 95 18.72 -14.35 35.00
CA GLU A 95 19.72 -15.43 35.08
C GLU A 95 19.80 -15.96 36.54
N ALA A 96 19.98 -17.28 36.64
CA ALA A 96 20.27 -18.13 37.82
C ALA A 96 19.11 -18.69 38.69
N GLU A 97 18.83 -19.98 38.44
CA GLU A 97 18.75 -21.13 39.38
C GLU A 97 17.95 -21.03 40.69
N GLU A 98 16.94 -21.89 40.85
CA GLU A 98 17.01 -23.03 41.81
C GLU A 98 15.77 -23.95 41.69
N GLU A 99 16.02 -25.22 41.98
CA GLU A 99 15.18 -26.40 41.84
C GLU A 99 14.10 -26.55 42.94
N GLU A 100 13.24 -27.55 42.73
CA GLU A 100 12.38 -28.26 43.70
C GLU A 100 11.11 -27.56 44.23
N SER A 101 9.95 -27.97 43.69
CA SER A 101 9.11 -28.96 44.37
C SER A 101 7.92 -29.37 43.48
N ILE A 102 7.74 -30.69 43.35
CA ILE A 102 6.64 -31.35 42.65
C ILE A 102 5.48 -31.51 43.65
N GLU A 103 4.25 -31.15 43.28
CA GLU A 103 3.04 -31.99 43.40
C GLU A 103 1.78 -31.31 42.80
N PRO A 104 0.72 -32.07 42.40
CA PRO A 104 0.11 -31.92 41.08
C PRO A 104 -1.33 -31.39 41.14
N ILE A 105 -1.71 -30.42 40.31
CA ILE A 105 -3.13 -30.09 40.09
C ILE A 105 -3.41 -29.77 38.62
N GLN A 106 -4.03 -30.77 37.97
CA GLN A 106 -5.05 -30.71 36.92
C GLN A 106 -5.08 -29.51 35.96
N ASN A 107 -4.92 -29.84 34.66
CA ASN A 107 -5.35 -29.09 33.48
C ASN A 107 -6.60 -28.22 33.72
N PRO A 108 -6.53 -26.95 33.29
CA PRO A 108 -7.51 -26.47 32.34
C PRO A 108 -6.82 -25.88 31.11
N LYS A 109 -7.29 -26.30 29.93
CA LYS A 109 -6.96 -25.72 28.62
C LYS A 109 -6.82 -24.20 28.73
N SER A 110 -5.60 -23.68 28.62
CA SER A 110 -5.38 -22.26 28.41
C SER A 110 -6.08 -21.88 27.10
N LYS A 111 -7.13 -21.04 27.19
CA LYS A 111 -7.76 -20.43 26.02
C LYS A 111 -6.66 -19.77 25.19
N ILE A 112 -6.40 -20.31 24.00
CA ILE A 112 -5.55 -19.67 23.00
C ILE A 112 -6.19 -18.31 22.72
N GLN A 113 -5.42 -17.23 22.88
CA GLN A 113 -5.88 -15.90 22.47
C GLN A 113 -5.79 -15.86 20.94
N ASN A 114 -6.88 -16.24 20.27
CA ASN A 114 -6.92 -16.33 18.81
C ASN A 114 -6.79 -14.94 18.19
N ARG A 115 -5.81 -14.76 17.29
CA ARG A 115 -5.63 -13.52 16.53
C ARG A 115 -6.37 -13.65 15.21
N ILE A 116 -7.43 -12.86 15.03
CA ILE A 116 -8.34 -13.01 13.90
C ILE A 116 -8.38 -11.70 13.09
N ASP A 117 -8.25 -11.83 11.79
CA ASP A 117 -8.45 -10.76 10.82
C ASP A 117 -9.35 -11.26 9.69
N TRP A 118 -10.63 -10.87 9.76
CA TRP A 118 -11.66 -11.24 8.79
C TRP A 118 -11.63 -10.40 7.52
N GLY A 119 -10.86 -9.31 7.46
CA GLY A 119 -10.76 -8.45 6.27
C GLY A 119 -12.11 -8.15 5.62
N GLU A 120 -12.25 -8.53 4.34
CA GLU A 120 -13.46 -8.38 3.51
C GLU A 120 -14.37 -9.63 3.50
N ALA A 121 -14.33 -10.47 4.54
CA ALA A 121 -15.18 -11.65 4.61
C ALA A 121 -16.68 -11.29 4.61
N VAL A 122 -17.48 -12.10 3.93
CA VAL A 122 -18.94 -11.93 3.84
C VAL A 122 -19.61 -12.39 5.14
N ASP A 123 -20.66 -11.69 5.57
CA ASP A 123 -21.49 -12.12 6.70
C ASP A 123 -22.22 -13.43 6.37
N VAL A 124 -22.08 -14.42 7.27
CA VAL A 124 -22.66 -15.76 7.16
C VAL A 124 -23.57 -16.08 8.36
N SER A 125 -24.17 -15.04 8.94
CA SER A 125 -25.24 -15.12 9.93
C SER A 125 -26.43 -15.95 9.42
N ILE A 126 -26.78 -15.78 8.15
CA ILE A 126 -27.77 -16.58 7.42
C ILE A 126 -27.02 -17.52 6.46
N PHE A 127 -27.10 -18.82 6.71
CA PHE A 127 -26.42 -19.84 5.91
C PHE A 127 -27.30 -21.07 5.74
N TYR A 128 -27.48 -21.54 4.50
CA TYR A 128 -28.36 -22.65 4.15
C TYR A 128 -27.58 -23.86 3.66
N GLY A 129 -27.79 -25.01 4.30
CA GLY A 129 -27.28 -26.30 3.82
C GLY A 129 -25.77 -26.50 4.00
N ARG A 130 -25.18 -27.28 3.09
CA ARG A 130 -23.73 -27.55 2.98
C ARG A 130 -23.07 -28.22 4.18
N THR A 131 -23.85 -28.94 4.98
CA THR A 131 -23.35 -29.60 6.20
C THR A 131 -22.35 -30.72 5.89
N GLU A 132 -22.57 -31.47 4.81
CA GLU A 132 -21.65 -32.52 4.36
C GLU A 132 -20.32 -31.93 3.86
N GLU A 133 -20.36 -30.84 3.09
CA GLU A 133 -19.16 -30.16 2.63
C GLU A 133 -18.38 -29.55 3.79
N LEU A 134 -19.05 -28.89 4.74
CA LEU A 134 -18.39 -28.37 5.95
C LEU A 134 -17.75 -29.48 6.78
N ALA A 135 -18.45 -30.61 6.98
CA ALA A 135 -17.91 -31.76 7.69
C ALA A 135 -16.67 -32.34 6.99
N THR A 136 -16.73 -32.48 5.66
CA THR A 136 -15.61 -32.96 4.84
C THR A 136 -14.41 -32.01 4.94
N LEU A 137 -14.64 -30.70 4.83
CA LEU A 137 -13.57 -29.69 4.91
C LEU A 137 -12.95 -29.62 6.30
N LYS A 138 -13.78 -29.72 7.36
CA LYS A 138 -13.30 -29.83 8.74
C LYS A 138 -12.40 -31.05 8.92
N GLN A 139 -12.81 -32.21 8.41
CA GLN A 139 -12.00 -33.43 8.45
C GLN A 139 -10.66 -33.22 7.71
N TRP A 140 -10.69 -32.63 6.52
CA TRP A 140 -9.47 -32.40 5.74
C TRP A 140 -8.49 -31.45 6.43
N ILE A 141 -8.99 -30.39 7.06
CA ILE A 141 -8.16 -29.33 7.64
C ILE A 141 -7.67 -29.71 9.05
N VAL A 142 -8.54 -30.27 9.88
CA VAL A 142 -8.24 -30.55 11.29
C VAL A 142 -7.60 -31.93 11.46
N ASP A 143 -8.22 -32.96 10.91
CA ASP A 143 -7.83 -34.36 11.15
C ASP A 143 -6.73 -34.81 10.18
N ASP A 144 -6.95 -34.62 8.88
CA ASP A 144 -6.00 -35.03 7.83
C ASP A 144 -4.83 -34.05 7.67
N ARG A 145 -4.91 -32.87 8.32
CA ARG A 145 -3.91 -31.80 8.29
C ARG A 145 -3.49 -31.40 6.87
N CYS A 146 -4.48 -31.19 6.00
CA CYS A 146 -4.22 -30.62 4.68
C CYS A 146 -3.56 -29.24 4.82
N ARG A 147 -2.54 -29.00 4.00
CA ARG A 147 -1.79 -27.74 3.93
C ARG A 147 -2.44 -26.75 2.99
N LEU A 148 -3.09 -27.26 1.94
CA LEU A 148 -3.78 -26.45 0.95
C LEU A 148 -5.07 -27.14 0.52
N VAL A 149 -6.19 -26.43 0.65
CA VAL A 149 -7.51 -26.88 0.21
C VAL A 149 -8.10 -25.86 -0.77
N ALA A 150 -8.41 -26.31 -1.99
CA ALA A 150 -9.04 -25.47 -3.01
C ALA A 150 -10.54 -25.75 -3.14
N LEU A 151 -11.38 -24.73 -2.94
CA LEU A 151 -12.81 -24.75 -3.21
C LEU A 151 -13.07 -24.22 -4.63
N LEU A 152 -13.60 -25.07 -5.50
CA LEU A 152 -13.78 -24.78 -6.92
C LEU A 152 -15.26 -24.75 -7.30
N GLY A 153 -15.66 -23.96 -8.29
CA GLY A 153 -17.04 -23.96 -8.77
C GLY A 153 -17.45 -22.65 -9.46
N MET A 154 -18.65 -22.64 -10.03
CA MET A 154 -19.18 -21.50 -10.80
C MET A 154 -19.34 -20.23 -9.93
N GLY A 155 -19.44 -19.07 -10.58
CA GLY A 155 -19.76 -17.80 -9.90
C GLY A 155 -21.10 -17.89 -9.18
N GLY A 156 -21.21 -17.31 -7.97
CA GLY A 156 -22.45 -17.33 -7.19
C GLY A 156 -22.77 -18.64 -6.46
N ILE A 157 -22.02 -19.72 -6.69
CA ILE A 157 -22.30 -21.07 -6.12
C ILE A 157 -22.18 -21.17 -4.59
N GLY A 158 -21.65 -20.13 -3.93
CA GLY A 158 -21.48 -20.08 -2.47
C GLY A 158 -20.08 -20.43 -1.94
N LYS A 159 -19.02 -20.42 -2.77
CA LYS A 159 -17.64 -20.70 -2.33
C LYS A 159 -17.18 -19.78 -1.20
N THR A 160 -17.34 -18.47 -1.39
CA THR A 160 -16.95 -17.43 -0.43
C THR A 160 -17.68 -17.61 0.89
N SER A 161 -19.01 -17.78 0.87
CA SER A 161 -19.82 -18.03 2.06
C SER A 161 -19.42 -19.34 2.77
N LEU A 162 -19.13 -20.41 2.01
CA LEU A 162 -18.68 -21.68 2.59
C LEU A 162 -17.31 -21.54 3.29
N ALA A 163 -16.37 -20.83 2.65
CA ALA A 163 -15.04 -20.57 3.23
C ALA A 163 -15.12 -19.69 4.49
N ALA A 164 -15.99 -18.67 4.49
CA ALA A 164 -16.23 -17.83 5.66
C ALA A 164 -16.83 -18.63 6.82
N LYS A 165 -17.88 -19.44 6.54
CA LYS A 165 -18.50 -20.31 7.55
C LYS A 165 -17.54 -21.35 8.11
N LEU A 166 -16.72 -21.94 7.23
CA LEU A 166 -15.66 -22.86 7.62
C LEU A 166 -14.64 -22.18 8.55
N GLY A 167 -14.22 -20.97 8.20
CA GLY A 167 -13.35 -20.17 9.04
C GLY A 167 -13.95 -19.93 10.43
N GLU A 168 -15.21 -19.48 10.53
CA GLU A 168 -15.90 -19.26 11.81
C GLU A 168 -15.94 -20.53 12.67
N GLN A 169 -16.20 -21.69 12.05
CA GLN A 169 -16.27 -22.97 12.77
C GLN A 169 -14.90 -23.51 13.21
N LEU A 170 -13.83 -23.11 12.52
CA LEU A 170 -12.47 -23.57 12.78
C LEU A 170 -11.64 -22.56 13.56
N GLN A 171 -12.15 -21.37 13.85
CA GLN A 171 -11.36 -20.31 14.47
C GLN A 171 -10.73 -20.71 15.80
N ASP A 172 -11.37 -21.61 16.56
CA ASP A 172 -10.87 -22.10 17.85
C ASP A 172 -9.78 -23.20 17.73
N GLU A 173 -9.58 -23.74 16.53
CA GLU A 173 -8.57 -24.76 16.23
C GLU A 173 -7.23 -24.17 15.74
N PHE A 174 -7.17 -22.85 15.54
CA PHE A 174 -6.02 -22.13 15.00
C PHE A 174 -5.63 -20.95 15.88
N GLU A 175 -4.33 -20.71 16.04
CA GLU A 175 -3.80 -19.55 16.77
C GLU A 175 -4.07 -18.24 16.02
N VAL A 176 -4.03 -18.32 14.68
CA VAL A 176 -4.22 -17.17 13.80
C VAL A 176 -5.17 -17.53 12.67
N VAL A 177 -6.18 -16.69 12.43
CA VAL A 177 -7.07 -16.77 11.26
C VAL A 177 -6.95 -15.49 10.46
N VAL A 178 -6.62 -15.59 9.18
CA VAL A 178 -6.48 -14.43 8.29
C VAL A 178 -7.24 -14.64 7.00
N TRP A 179 -8.09 -13.69 6.67
CA TRP A 179 -8.81 -13.62 5.41
C TRP A 179 -8.24 -12.53 4.51
N ARG A 180 -7.96 -12.86 3.25
CA ARG A 180 -7.60 -11.88 2.21
C ARG A 180 -8.39 -12.13 0.94
N SER A 181 -8.96 -11.05 0.41
CA SER A 181 -9.62 -11.03 -0.88
C SER A 181 -8.58 -10.84 -1.97
N LEU A 182 -8.56 -11.74 -2.96
CA LEU A 182 -7.81 -11.58 -4.19
C LEU A 182 -8.65 -10.94 -5.29
N ARG A 183 -9.87 -10.45 -5.02
CA ARG A 183 -10.80 -9.90 -6.02
C ARG A 183 -10.17 -8.88 -6.98
N ASN A 184 -9.28 -8.03 -6.46
CA ASN A 184 -8.56 -7.01 -7.24
C ASN A 184 -7.20 -7.49 -7.79
N ALA A 185 -6.83 -8.75 -7.56
CA ALA A 185 -5.54 -9.33 -7.91
C ALA A 185 -4.37 -8.43 -7.44
N PRO A 186 -4.18 -8.28 -6.12
CA PRO A 186 -3.04 -7.56 -5.56
C PRO A 186 -1.73 -8.27 -5.94
N LEU A 187 -0.61 -7.54 -6.00
CA LEU A 187 0.70 -8.16 -6.18
C LEU A 187 0.98 -9.15 -5.04
N VAL A 188 1.69 -10.24 -5.35
CA VAL A 188 1.95 -11.29 -4.38
C VAL A 188 2.84 -10.78 -3.25
N GLU A 189 3.76 -9.85 -3.55
CA GLU A 189 4.65 -9.20 -2.60
C GLU A 189 3.87 -8.40 -1.56
N ASP A 190 2.89 -7.60 -2.01
CA ASP A 190 2.05 -6.78 -1.14
C ASP A 190 1.15 -7.66 -0.27
N MET A 191 0.52 -8.67 -0.88
CA MET A 191 -0.35 -9.62 -0.18
C MET A 191 0.43 -10.39 0.89
N VAL A 192 1.56 -11.00 0.54
CA VAL A 192 2.42 -11.73 1.49
C VAL A 192 3.01 -10.80 2.55
N GLY A 193 3.41 -9.58 2.16
CA GLY A 193 3.86 -8.55 3.09
C GLY A 193 2.80 -8.22 4.15
N SER A 194 1.54 -8.06 3.74
CA SER A 194 0.42 -7.83 4.65
C SER A 194 0.18 -9.00 5.63
N LEU A 195 0.33 -10.24 5.15
CA LEU A 195 0.23 -11.43 5.98
C LEU A 195 1.34 -11.47 7.03
N ILE A 196 2.58 -11.20 6.62
CA ILE A 196 3.74 -11.18 7.52
C ILE A 196 3.60 -10.09 8.57
N GLN A 197 3.17 -8.88 8.18
CA GLN A 197 2.95 -7.77 9.12
C GLN A 197 1.91 -8.13 10.18
N PHE A 198 0.82 -8.80 9.80
CA PHE A 198 -0.17 -9.26 10.77
C PHE A 198 0.38 -10.37 11.67
N LEU A 199 1.06 -11.37 11.09
CA LEU A 199 1.62 -12.51 11.83
C LEU A 199 2.72 -12.08 12.82
N SER A 200 3.49 -11.03 12.51
CA SER A 200 4.66 -10.61 13.29
C SER A 200 4.37 -9.82 14.58
N ASN A 201 3.12 -9.41 14.82
CA ASN A 201 2.77 -8.42 15.86
C ASN A 201 3.40 -7.03 15.54
N PRO A 202 2.91 -5.89 16.08
CA PRO A 202 3.27 -4.55 15.57
C PRO A 202 4.67 -4.07 16.01
N GLN A 203 5.71 -4.85 15.72
CA GLN A 203 7.09 -4.37 15.67
C GLN A 203 7.45 -4.11 14.20
N ALA A 204 8.06 -2.97 13.91
CA ALA A 204 8.49 -2.62 12.56
C ALA A 204 9.56 -3.62 12.07
N ILE A 205 9.15 -4.58 11.25
CA ILE A 205 10.06 -5.51 10.58
C ILE A 205 10.42 -4.94 9.21
N ASP A 206 11.71 -4.92 8.91
CA ASP A 206 12.21 -4.68 7.55
C ASP A 206 11.86 -5.89 6.68
N LEU A 207 10.90 -5.73 5.77
CA LEU A 207 10.43 -6.80 4.89
C LEU A 207 11.51 -7.11 3.84
N PRO A 208 11.80 -8.40 3.56
CA PRO A 208 12.68 -8.78 2.47
C PRO A 208 12.25 -8.16 1.14
N LYS A 209 13.22 -7.63 0.37
CA LYS A 209 12.94 -6.99 -0.93
C LYS A 209 12.66 -7.98 -2.07
N SER A 210 12.98 -9.26 -1.88
CA SER A 210 12.78 -10.32 -2.87
C SER A 210 11.58 -11.20 -2.52
N LEU A 211 10.81 -11.61 -3.52
CA LEU A 211 9.66 -12.50 -3.35
C LEU A 211 10.02 -13.82 -2.64
N ASP A 212 11.14 -14.47 -3.01
CA ASP A 212 11.56 -15.73 -2.35
C ASP A 212 11.87 -15.54 -0.85
N GLY A 213 12.47 -14.40 -0.50
CA GLY A 213 12.69 -14.00 0.90
C GLY A 213 11.39 -13.74 1.66
N LEU A 214 10.39 -13.14 1.02
CA LEU A 214 9.05 -12.93 1.59
C LEU A 214 8.35 -14.28 1.82
N ILE A 215 8.30 -15.15 0.81
CA ILE A 215 7.67 -16.47 0.94
C ILE A 215 8.38 -17.29 2.01
N SER A 216 9.72 -17.31 2.04
CA SER A 216 10.48 -18.02 3.07
C SER A 216 10.18 -17.50 4.49
N SER A 217 10.00 -16.17 4.63
CA SER A 217 9.60 -15.56 5.91
C SER A 217 8.18 -15.97 6.32
N LEU A 218 7.23 -15.98 5.38
CA LEU A 218 5.88 -16.47 5.63
C LEU A 218 5.90 -17.95 6.06
N MET A 219 6.65 -18.80 5.36
CA MET A 219 6.79 -20.22 5.70
C MET A 219 7.36 -20.44 7.10
N ARG A 220 8.26 -19.57 7.57
CA ARG A 220 8.75 -19.60 8.96
C ARG A 220 7.61 -19.35 9.95
N TYR A 221 6.75 -18.37 9.71
CA TYR A 221 5.58 -18.11 10.57
C TYR A 221 4.55 -19.24 10.51
N LEU A 222 4.26 -19.79 9.33
CA LEU A 222 3.34 -20.92 9.17
C LEU A 222 3.83 -22.21 9.87
N ASN A 223 5.13 -22.30 10.13
CA ASN A 223 5.73 -23.35 10.95
C ASN A 223 5.66 -23.03 12.44
N GLN A 224 5.94 -21.78 12.83
CA GLN A 224 5.95 -21.35 14.23
C GLN A 224 4.55 -21.30 14.85
N HIS A 225 3.56 -20.88 14.07
CA HIS A 225 2.18 -20.72 14.49
C HIS A 225 1.25 -21.61 13.66
N ARG A 226 0.18 -22.09 14.28
CA ARG A 226 -0.90 -22.77 13.56
C ARG A 226 -1.88 -21.74 12.97
N CYS A 227 -1.73 -21.45 11.68
CA CYS A 227 -2.51 -20.44 10.98
C CYS A 227 -3.54 -21.05 10.01
N LEU A 228 -4.74 -20.47 9.97
CA LEU A 228 -5.72 -20.68 8.90
C LEU A 228 -5.71 -19.44 8.01
N LEU A 229 -5.19 -19.60 6.79
CA LEU A 229 -5.20 -18.56 5.77
C LEU A 229 -6.33 -18.82 4.80
N VAL A 230 -7.18 -17.83 4.54
CA VAL A 230 -8.21 -17.90 3.50
C VAL A 230 -7.93 -16.86 2.43
N LEU A 231 -7.71 -17.33 1.21
CA LEU A 231 -7.54 -16.51 0.02
C LEU A 231 -8.77 -16.66 -0.88
N ASP A 232 -9.59 -15.62 -0.93
CA ASP A 232 -10.85 -15.61 -1.69
C ASP A 232 -10.64 -15.06 -3.11
N ASN A 233 -11.40 -15.53 -4.10
CA ASN A 233 -11.40 -15.05 -5.49
C ASN A 233 -10.09 -15.20 -6.27
N ALA A 234 -9.40 -16.34 -6.15
CA ALA A 234 -8.13 -16.57 -6.86
C ALA A 234 -8.26 -16.63 -8.40
N GLU A 235 -9.47 -16.69 -8.97
CA GLU A 235 -9.68 -16.57 -10.41
C GLU A 235 -9.19 -15.23 -10.99
N SER A 236 -9.12 -14.18 -10.16
CA SER A 236 -8.69 -12.84 -10.57
C SER A 236 -7.21 -12.77 -11.01
N ILE A 237 -6.37 -13.68 -10.52
CA ILE A 237 -4.94 -13.78 -10.85
C ILE A 237 -4.68 -14.77 -12.00
N LEU A 238 -5.71 -15.49 -12.46
CA LEU A 238 -5.65 -16.50 -13.52
C LEU A 238 -6.11 -15.92 -14.87
N ARG A 239 -5.51 -16.39 -15.97
CA ARG A 239 -5.95 -16.08 -17.34
C ARG A 239 -7.22 -16.87 -17.63
N GLY A 240 -8.29 -16.17 -18.01
CA GLY A 240 -9.46 -16.82 -18.60
C GLY A 240 -9.16 -17.29 -20.03
N GLY A 241 -9.76 -18.42 -20.43
CA GLY A 241 -9.69 -18.96 -21.80
C GLY A 241 -9.26 -20.43 -21.87
N GLU A 242 -8.79 -20.86 -23.05
CA GLU A 242 -8.60 -22.29 -23.41
C GLU A 242 -7.56 -23.05 -22.57
N ARG A 243 -6.67 -22.35 -21.83
CA ARG A 243 -5.65 -22.97 -20.97
C ARG A 243 -5.93 -22.65 -19.50
N ALA A 244 -6.84 -23.42 -18.90
CA ALA A 244 -7.24 -23.29 -17.51
C ALA A 244 -6.04 -23.33 -16.53
N GLY A 245 -6.08 -22.49 -15.51
CA GLY A 245 -5.11 -22.51 -14.41
C GLY A 245 -3.76 -21.83 -14.66
N GLN A 246 -3.60 -21.11 -15.78
CA GLN A 246 -2.41 -20.28 -16.04
C GLN A 246 -2.53 -18.90 -15.41
N TYR A 247 -1.42 -18.33 -14.94
CA TYR A 247 -1.41 -16.99 -14.35
C TYR A 247 -1.43 -15.88 -15.39
N ARG A 248 -2.05 -14.75 -15.03
CA ARG A 248 -1.91 -13.48 -15.74
C ARG A 248 -0.45 -13.02 -15.71
N GLU A 249 -0.07 -12.21 -16.69
CA GLU A 249 1.26 -11.58 -16.70
C GLU A 249 1.47 -10.77 -15.41
N GLY A 250 2.63 -10.94 -14.76
CA GLY A 250 2.92 -10.34 -13.45
C GLY A 250 2.46 -11.15 -12.23
N PHE A 251 1.61 -12.17 -12.39
CA PHE A 251 1.02 -12.90 -11.25
C PHE A 251 1.57 -14.32 -11.04
N ALA A 252 2.59 -14.72 -11.80
CA ALA A 252 3.20 -16.05 -11.69
C ALA A 252 3.79 -16.33 -10.29
N GLY A 253 4.09 -15.29 -9.50
CA GLY A 253 4.59 -15.44 -8.13
C GLY A 253 3.60 -16.11 -7.16
N TYR A 254 2.29 -16.03 -7.43
CA TYR A 254 1.29 -16.80 -6.67
C TYR A 254 1.44 -18.31 -6.85
N GLY A 255 1.88 -18.76 -8.03
CA GLY A 255 2.19 -20.17 -8.26
C GLY A 255 3.32 -20.65 -7.35
N GLU A 256 4.37 -19.86 -7.19
CA GLU A 256 5.46 -20.18 -6.26
C GLU A 256 4.97 -20.25 -4.81
N LEU A 257 4.11 -19.32 -4.39
CA LEU A 257 3.50 -19.34 -3.06
C LEU A 257 2.69 -20.64 -2.82
N PHE A 258 1.78 -20.98 -3.73
CA PHE A 258 0.93 -22.17 -3.59
C PHE A 258 1.75 -23.46 -3.62
N ARG A 259 2.79 -23.51 -4.47
CA ARG A 259 3.74 -24.62 -4.53
C ARG A 259 4.47 -24.80 -3.20
N ARG A 260 5.06 -23.72 -2.67
CA ARG A 260 5.83 -23.73 -1.42
C ARG A 260 4.98 -24.15 -0.22
N ILE A 261 3.74 -23.66 -0.12
CA ILE A 261 2.78 -24.06 0.92
C ILE A 261 2.40 -25.54 0.77
N GLY A 262 2.11 -26.01 -0.45
CA GLY A 262 1.72 -27.40 -0.67
C GLY A 262 2.85 -28.41 -0.40
N GLU A 263 4.08 -28.11 -0.83
CA GLU A 263 5.24 -29.01 -0.74
C GLU A 263 5.88 -29.04 0.65
N SER A 264 6.02 -27.88 1.31
CA SER A 264 6.77 -27.77 2.55
C SER A 264 5.97 -28.28 3.75
N PRO A 265 6.57 -29.00 4.70
CA PRO A 265 5.90 -29.37 5.94
C PRO A 265 5.64 -28.13 6.81
N HIS A 266 4.39 -27.99 7.28
CA HIS A 266 3.96 -27.02 8.28
C HIS A 266 2.63 -27.47 8.93
N GLN A 267 2.24 -26.82 10.02
CA GLN A 267 1.00 -27.12 10.77
C GLN A 267 -0.20 -26.25 10.36
N SER A 268 0.04 -25.22 9.55
CA SER A 268 -0.98 -24.30 9.04
C SER A 268 -1.77 -24.86 7.84
N CYS A 269 -2.88 -24.22 7.47
CA CYS A 269 -3.67 -24.55 6.29
C CYS A 269 -4.03 -23.29 5.49
N LEU A 270 -3.90 -23.37 4.17
CA LEU A 270 -4.40 -22.39 3.21
C LEU A 270 -5.68 -22.89 2.54
N VAL A 271 -6.78 -22.15 2.68
CA VAL A 271 -8.02 -22.35 1.92
C VAL A 271 -8.06 -21.36 0.78
N LEU A 272 -8.22 -21.86 -0.45
CA LEU A 272 -8.29 -21.06 -1.66
C LEU A 272 -9.68 -21.19 -2.28
N THR A 273 -10.38 -20.10 -2.56
CA THR A 273 -11.59 -20.17 -3.40
C THR A 273 -11.24 -19.74 -4.83
N SER A 274 -11.75 -20.47 -5.82
CA SER A 274 -11.58 -20.07 -7.21
C SER A 274 -12.65 -20.65 -8.14
N ARG A 275 -12.83 -20.06 -9.33
CA ARG A 275 -13.58 -20.68 -10.43
C ARG A 275 -12.76 -21.72 -11.17
N GLU A 276 -11.47 -21.46 -11.31
CA GLU A 276 -10.53 -22.31 -12.02
C GLU A 276 -9.49 -22.88 -11.07
N LYS A 277 -8.96 -24.06 -11.37
CA LYS A 277 -7.92 -24.68 -10.55
C LYS A 277 -6.54 -24.16 -10.98
N PRO A 278 -5.75 -23.50 -10.11
CA PRO A 278 -4.36 -23.16 -10.40
C PRO A 278 -3.54 -24.40 -10.78
N LYS A 279 -2.57 -24.21 -11.70
CA LYS A 279 -1.74 -25.30 -12.23
C LYS A 279 -1.00 -26.08 -11.13
N GLU A 280 -0.44 -25.39 -10.14
CA GLU A 280 0.36 -25.99 -9.06
C GLU A 280 -0.49 -26.90 -8.17
N ILE A 281 -1.75 -26.52 -7.92
CA ILE A 281 -2.70 -27.33 -7.16
C ILE A 281 -3.02 -28.61 -7.93
N SER A 282 -3.19 -28.52 -9.25
CA SER A 282 -3.40 -29.69 -10.12
C SER A 282 -2.22 -30.68 -10.07
N LEU A 283 -0.99 -30.20 -9.90
CA LEU A 283 0.21 -31.05 -9.81
C LEU A 283 0.37 -31.72 -8.45
N LEU A 284 -0.04 -31.03 -7.38
CA LEU A 284 0.17 -31.47 -6.01
C LEU A 284 -1.00 -32.28 -5.43
N GLU A 285 -2.20 -32.15 -5.98
CA GLU A 285 -3.40 -32.74 -5.41
C GLU A 285 -3.40 -34.28 -5.37
N GLY A 286 -4.10 -34.84 -4.40
CA GLY A 286 -4.36 -36.28 -4.32
C GLY A 286 -5.20 -36.65 -3.10
N LYS A 287 -5.96 -37.76 -3.19
CA LYS A 287 -6.91 -38.17 -2.14
C LYS A 287 -6.27 -38.37 -0.76
N THR A 288 -5.00 -38.80 -0.72
CA THR A 288 -4.22 -39.02 0.51
C THR A 288 -3.11 -37.98 0.68
N ARG A 289 -3.03 -36.97 -0.19
CA ARG A 289 -2.00 -35.93 -0.17
C ARG A 289 -2.43 -34.74 0.69
N PRO A 290 -1.47 -33.91 1.16
CA PRO A 290 -1.77 -32.72 1.95
C PRO A 290 -2.38 -31.58 1.13
N VAL A 291 -2.46 -31.72 -0.20
CA VAL A 291 -3.14 -30.78 -1.10
C VAL A 291 -4.38 -31.45 -1.66
N ARG A 292 -5.55 -30.82 -1.53
CA ARG A 292 -6.83 -31.34 -2.01
C ARG A 292 -7.67 -30.25 -2.65
N SER A 293 -8.57 -30.64 -3.54
CA SER A 293 -9.55 -29.74 -4.14
C SER A 293 -10.95 -30.32 -4.05
N ARG A 294 -11.94 -29.45 -3.86
CA ARG A 294 -13.36 -29.81 -3.80
C ARG A 294 -14.14 -28.93 -4.78
N PRO A 295 -14.64 -29.51 -5.88
CA PRO A 295 -15.64 -28.83 -6.71
C PRO A 295 -16.97 -28.78 -5.96
N LEU A 296 -17.56 -27.59 -5.87
CA LEU A 296 -18.89 -27.35 -5.32
C LEU A 296 -19.93 -27.47 -6.43
N GLN A 297 -20.97 -28.26 -6.17
CA GLN A 297 -22.18 -28.37 -6.99
C GLN A 297 -23.24 -27.38 -6.51
N GLY A 298 -24.39 -27.30 -7.17
CA GLY A 298 -25.57 -26.59 -6.65
C GLY A 298 -25.98 -27.03 -5.24
N LEU A 299 -26.80 -26.23 -4.57
CA LEU A 299 -27.48 -26.67 -3.36
C LEU A 299 -28.47 -27.79 -3.67
N ASP A 300 -28.62 -28.70 -2.71
CA ASP A 300 -29.66 -29.72 -2.78
C ASP A 300 -31.06 -29.06 -2.82
N PRO A 301 -32.05 -29.69 -3.48
CA PRO A 301 -33.38 -29.12 -3.63
C PRO A 301 -34.01 -28.65 -2.31
N ARG A 302 -33.81 -29.41 -1.22
CA ARG A 302 -34.32 -29.07 0.12
C ARG A 302 -33.73 -27.78 0.69
N ASP A 303 -32.44 -27.54 0.46
CA ASP A 303 -31.78 -26.33 0.94
C ASP A 303 -32.04 -25.14 0.00
N GLY A 304 -32.16 -25.40 -1.31
CA GLY A 304 -32.61 -24.40 -2.28
C GLY A 304 -34.05 -23.91 -2.00
N GLN A 305 -34.95 -24.79 -1.56
CA GLN A 305 -36.31 -24.41 -1.16
C GLN A 305 -36.33 -23.44 0.02
N LYS A 306 -35.39 -23.56 0.98
CA LYS A 306 -35.29 -22.61 2.10
C LYS A 306 -34.95 -21.21 1.61
N ILE A 307 -34.11 -21.09 0.58
CA ILE A 307 -33.82 -19.81 -0.07
C ILE A 307 -35.07 -19.23 -0.74
N LEU A 308 -35.80 -20.05 -1.51
CA LEU A 308 -37.05 -19.60 -2.16
C LEU A 308 -38.07 -19.10 -1.14
N GLN A 309 -38.26 -19.84 -0.03
CA GLN A 309 -39.17 -19.46 1.05
C GLN A 309 -38.74 -18.18 1.76
N ALA A 310 -37.44 -18.02 2.04
CA ALA A 310 -36.90 -16.82 2.68
C ALA A 310 -37.08 -15.56 1.82
N GLU A 311 -36.98 -15.70 0.50
CA GLU A 311 -37.14 -14.60 -0.47
C GLU A 311 -38.61 -14.41 -0.92
N GLY A 312 -39.55 -15.17 -0.36
CA GLY A 312 -41.00 -15.01 -0.58
C GLY A 312 -41.60 -15.75 -1.78
N ALA A 313 -40.83 -16.56 -2.51
CA ALA A 313 -41.33 -17.31 -3.65
C ALA A 313 -42.13 -18.58 -3.22
N SER A 314 -43.38 -18.65 -3.65
CA SER A 314 -44.38 -19.67 -3.34
C SER A 314 -44.81 -20.44 -4.59
N GLY A 315 -44.94 -21.76 -4.46
CA GLY A 315 -45.29 -22.68 -5.55
C GLY A 315 -45.33 -24.12 -5.03
N THR A 316 -45.75 -25.06 -5.88
CA THR A 316 -45.75 -26.49 -5.52
C THR A 316 -44.30 -27.02 -5.40
N GLU A 317 -44.09 -28.13 -4.68
CA GLU A 317 -42.75 -28.73 -4.56
C GLU A 317 -42.14 -29.05 -5.93
N ALA A 318 -42.97 -29.45 -6.89
CA ALA A 318 -42.56 -29.74 -8.26
C ALA A 318 -42.07 -28.48 -9.00
N GLU A 319 -42.81 -27.36 -8.90
CA GLU A 319 -42.44 -26.07 -9.48
C GLU A 319 -41.15 -25.51 -8.86
N GLN A 320 -41.01 -25.61 -7.54
CA GLN A 320 -39.79 -25.23 -6.83
C GLN A 320 -38.59 -26.06 -7.29
N GLN A 321 -38.78 -27.37 -7.46
CA GLN A 321 -37.73 -28.25 -7.95
C GLN A 321 -37.35 -27.96 -9.41
N GLU A 322 -38.32 -27.63 -10.26
CA GLU A 322 -38.07 -27.22 -11.64
C GLU A 322 -37.22 -25.94 -11.70
N LEU A 323 -37.58 -24.92 -10.92
CA LEU A 323 -36.84 -23.66 -10.83
C LEU A 323 -35.40 -23.88 -10.32
N LEU A 324 -35.23 -24.70 -9.29
CA LEU A 324 -33.91 -25.03 -8.73
C LEU A 324 -33.05 -25.83 -9.72
N SER A 325 -33.66 -26.79 -10.43
CA SER A 325 -32.98 -27.58 -11.46
C SER A 325 -32.50 -26.69 -12.61
N ARG A 326 -33.31 -25.69 -12.99
CA ARG A 326 -32.99 -24.76 -14.08
C ARG A 326 -31.72 -23.97 -13.83
N TYR A 327 -31.54 -23.46 -12.62
CA TYR A 327 -30.34 -22.71 -12.22
C TYR A 327 -29.24 -23.61 -11.61
N ALA A 328 -29.34 -24.93 -11.80
CA ALA A 328 -28.42 -25.92 -11.26
C ALA A 328 -28.12 -25.73 -9.76
N GLY A 329 -29.13 -25.31 -8.98
CA GLY A 329 -29.01 -25.02 -7.55
C GLY A 329 -28.04 -23.89 -7.18
N ASN A 330 -27.71 -22.98 -8.10
CA ASN A 330 -26.85 -21.83 -7.84
C ASN A 330 -27.54 -20.86 -6.85
N PRO A 331 -27.04 -20.69 -5.60
CA PRO A 331 -27.71 -19.89 -4.58
C PRO A 331 -27.98 -18.45 -5.03
N LEU A 332 -27.03 -17.81 -5.72
CA LEU A 332 -27.20 -16.44 -6.17
C LEU A 332 -28.25 -16.32 -7.27
N ALA A 333 -28.18 -17.18 -8.28
CA ALA A 333 -29.18 -17.19 -9.36
C ALA A 333 -30.58 -17.45 -8.80
N VAL A 334 -30.71 -18.38 -7.86
CA VAL A 334 -31.97 -18.70 -7.17
C VAL A 334 -32.49 -17.52 -6.36
N ARG A 335 -31.62 -16.79 -5.63
CA ARG A 335 -32.03 -15.56 -4.92
C ARG A 335 -32.53 -14.48 -5.87
N ILE A 336 -31.79 -14.18 -6.94
CA ILE A 336 -32.19 -13.18 -7.95
C ILE A 336 -33.50 -13.58 -8.63
N ALA A 337 -33.67 -14.86 -8.97
CA ALA A 337 -34.91 -15.38 -9.54
C ALA A 337 -36.08 -15.25 -8.54
N ALA A 338 -35.87 -15.62 -7.27
CA ALA A 338 -36.90 -15.54 -6.24
C ALA A 338 -37.34 -14.09 -5.99
N THR A 339 -36.40 -13.15 -5.89
CA THR A 339 -36.73 -11.72 -5.77
C THR A 339 -37.48 -11.21 -7.01
N THR A 340 -37.12 -11.69 -8.20
CA THR A 340 -37.84 -11.36 -9.45
C THR A 340 -39.27 -11.90 -9.44
N ILE A 341 -39.47 -13.13 -8.99
CA ILE A 341 -40.78 -13.77 -8.83
C ILE A 341 -41.62 -13.00 -7.82
N GLN A 342 -41.03 -12.61 -6.69
CA GLN A 342 -41.72 -11.85 -5.66
C GLN A 342 -42.19 -10.49 -6.19
N GLU A 343 -41.33 -9.75 -6.88
CA GLU A 343 -41.64 -8.41 -7.38
C GLU A 343 -42.65 -8.41 -8.54
N LEU A 344 -42.48 -9.29 -9.54
CA LEU A 344 -43.29 -9.26 -10.76
C LEU A 344 -44.51 -10.16 -10.74
N PHE A 345 -44.41 -11.28 -10.02
CA PHE A 345 -45.39 -12.36 -10.06
C PHE A 345 -46.08 -12.55 -8.71
N SER A 346 -45.93 -11.57 -7.80
CA SER A 346 -46.48 -11.62 -6.43
C SER A 346 -46.10 -12.89 -5.68
N GLY A 347 -44.90 -13.40 -5.94
CA GLY A 347 -44.38 -14.60 -5.30
C GLY A 347 -44.88 -15.91 -5.91
N ASN A 348 -45.60 -15.91 -7.03
CA ASN A 348 -46.11 -17.14 -7.64
C ASN A 348 -45.12 -17.71 -8.68
N ILE A 349 -44.58 -18.91 -8.42
CA ILE A 349 -43.62 -19.58 -9.31
C ILE A 349 -44.32 -20.10 -10.59
N SER A 350 -45.58 -20.54 -10.52
CA SER A 350 -46.32 -21.06 -11.68
C SER A 350 -46.41 -20.02 -12.79
N THR A 351 -46.80 -18.79 -12.45
CA THR A 351 -46.94 -17.69 -13.42
C THR A 351 -45.61 -17.27 -14.04
N PHE A 352 -44.51 -17.40 -13.29
CA PHE A 352 -43.15 -17.19 -13.79
C PHE A 352 -42.74 -18.28 -14.80
N LEU A 353 -43.02 -19.56 -14.49
CA LEU A 353 -42.70 -20.68 -15.38
C LEU A 353 -43.56 -20.67 -16.66
N GLU A 354 -44.84 -20.26 -16.55
CA GLU A 354 -45.78 -20.15 -17.67
C GLU A 354 -45.38 -19.10 -18.73
N GLN A 355 -44.69 -18.00 -18.33
CA GLN A 355 -44.22 -16.98 -19.28
C GLN A 355 -43.03 -17.42 -20.15
N GLY A 356 -42.54 -18.64 -19.95
CA GLY A 356 -41.70 -19.35 -20.91
C GLY A 356 -40.21 -19.33 -20.58
N ALA A 357 -39.63 -20.52 -20.64
CA ALA A 357 -38.22 -20.84 -20.49
C ALA A 357 -37.24 -20.10 -21.44
N ALA A 358 -37.71 -19.32 -22.41
CA ALA A 358 -36.83 -18.57 -23.31
C ALA A 358 -36.42 -17.19 -22.76
N VAL A 359 -37.15 -16.66 -21.77
CA VAL A 359 -37.00 -15.26 -21.31
C VAL A 359 -35.98 -15.12 -20.17
N PHE A 360 -35.72 -16.20 -19.42
CA PHE A 360 -34.94 -16.19 -18.17
C PHE A 360 -33.77 -17.20 -18.21
N GLY A 361 -33.02 -17.25 -19.32
CA GLY A 361 -32.01 -18.28 -19.64
C GLY A 361 -30.98 -18.53 -18.53
N ASP A 362 -29.79 -17.95 -18.62
CA ASP A 362 -28.73 -18.10 -17.60
C ASP A 362 -28.72 -16.95 -16.58
N ILE A 363 -27.72 -16.91 -15.69
CA ILE A 363 -27.62 -15.85 -14.68
C ILE A 363 -27.43 -14.44 -15.29
N ARG A 364 -26.85 -14.34 -16.50
CA ARG A 364 -26.66 -13.07 -17.19
C ARG A 364 -28.00 -12.51 -17.67
N ASP A 365 -28.87 -13.35 -18.21
CA ASP A 365 -30.23 -12.94 -18.62
C ASP A 365 -31.05 -12.39 -17.43
N LEU A 366 -30.91 -13.02 -16.25
CA LEU A 366 -31.53 -12.51 -15.02
C LEU A 366 -30.98 -11.14 -14.62
N LEU A 367 -29.66 -10.95 -14.72
CA LEU A 367 -29.01 -9.68 -14.42
C LEU A 367 -29.41 -8.59 -15.42
N ASP A 368 -29.53 -8.91 -16.71
CA ASP A 368 -30.00 -7.98 -17.74
C ASP A 368 -31.39 -7.43 -17.40
N GLN A 369 -32.34 -8.32 -17.08
CA GLN A 369 -33.68 -7.89 -16.69
C GLN A 369 -33.70 -7.06 -15.41
N GLN A 370 -32.93 -7.48 -14.40
CA GLN A 370 -32.88 -6.74 -13.13
C GLN A 370 -32.28 -5.36 -13.35
N PHE A 371 -31.23 -5.25 -14.14
CA PHE A 371 -30.56 -3.99 -14.46
C PHE A 371 -31.45 -3.05 -15.27
N ASP A 372 -32.17 -3.56 -16.27
CA ASP A 372 -33.04 -2.76 -17.13
C ASP A 372 -34.21 -2.12 -16.37
N ARG A 373 -34.67 -2.76 -15.29
CA ARG A 373 -35.74 -2.25 -14.41
C ARG A 373 -35.27 -1.19 -13.41
N LEU A 374 -33.97 -1.01 -13.24
CA LEU A 374 -33.46 -0.03 -12.29
C LEU A 374 -33.73 1.39 -12.78
N THR A 375 -33.90 2.29 -11.81
CA THR A 375 -33.87 3.73 -12.07
C THR A 375 -32.49 4.14 -12.58
N GLU A 376 -32.41 5.28 -13.26
CA GLU A 376 -31.11 5.82 -13.73
C GLU A 376 -30.12 6.05 -12.59
N LEU A 377 -30.62 6.46 -11.41
CA LEU A 377 -29.79 6.56 -10.21
C LEU A 377 -29.31 5.18 -9.73
N GLY A 378 -30.15 4.15 -9.80
CA GLY A 378 -29.77 2.77 -9.48
C GLY A 378 -28.68 2.25 -10.40
N LYS A 379 -28.83 2.44 -11.71
CA LYS A 379 -27.80 2.06 -12.71
C LYS A 379 -26.48 2.80 -12.47
N ALA A 380 -26.52 4.11 -12.27
CA ALA A 380 -25.34 4.91 -11.96
C ALA A 380 -24.67 4.47 -10.65
N THR A 381 -25.45 4.12 -9.63
CA THR A 381 -24.92 3.59 -8.35
C THR A 381 -24.18 2.27 -8.56
N LEU A 382 -24.73 1.35 -9.36
CA LEU A 382 -24.05 0.09 -9.69
C LEU A 382 -22.74 0.34 -10.44
N TYR A 383 -22.73 1.24 -11.42
CA TYR A 383 -21.49 1.59 -12.14
C TYR A 383 -20.43 2.15 -11.19
N TRP A 384 -20.79 3.05 -10.27
CA TRP A 384 -19.84 3.57 -9.28
C TRP A 384 -19.29 2.51 -8.35
N LEU A 385 -20.12 1.59 -7.85
CA LEU A 385 -19.63 0.47 -7.04
C LEU A 385 -18.71 -0.46 -7.84
N ALA A 386 -18.96 -0.65 -9.15
CA ALA A 386 -18.09 -1.41 -10.03
C ALA A 386 -16.74 -0.71 -10.28
N ILE A 387 -16.72 0.63 -10.40
CA ILE A 387 -15.50 1.42 -10.58
C ILE A 387 -14.67 1.46 -9.30
N ASN A 388 -15.30 1.62 -8.13
CA ASN A 388 -14.60 1.71 -6.85
C ASN A 388 -13.90 0.42 -6.44
N ARG A 389 -14.44 -0.76 -6.81
CA ARG A 389 -13.80 -2.08 -6.64
C ARG A 389 -13.52 -2.56 -5.23
N GLU A 390 -13.79 -1.75 -4.21
CA GLU A 390 -13.69 -2.09 -2.80
C GLU A 390 -14.93 -1.62 -2.04
N LEU A 391 -15.03 -1.93 -0.74
CA LEU A 391 -16.10 -1.43 0.11
C LEU A 391 -16.06 0.11 0.16
N VAL A 392 -17.18 0.74 -0.20
CA VAL A 392 -17.31 2.21 -0.26
C VAL A 392 -18.29 2.70 0.79
N SER A 393 -17.90 3.73 1.53
CA SER A 393 -18.82 4.41 2.44
C SER A 393 -19.86 5.23 1.68
N LEU A 394 -20.99 5.56 2.32
CA LEU A 394 -22.02 6.40 1.71
C LEU A 394 -21.50 7.80 1.36
N ALA A 395 -20.55 8.34 2.13
CA ALA A 395 -19.94 9.64 1.89
C ALA A 395 -19.07 9.63 0.63
N GLU A 396 -18.15 8.67 0.52
CA GLU A 396 -17.27 8.51 -0.65
C GLU A 396 -18.08 8.26 -1.92
N LEU A 397 -19.10 7.39 -1.85
CA LEU A 397 -19.95 7.10 -2.99
C LEU A 397 -20.73 8.33 -3.46
N ARG A 398 -21.15 9.20 -2.54
CA ARG A 398 -21.85 10.45 -2.87
C ARG A 398 -20.94 11.47 -3.55
N GLU A 399 -19.67 11.54 -3.16
CA GLU A 399 -18.68 12.44 -3.76
C GLU A 399 -18.33 12.07 -5.21
N ASP A 400 -18.51 10.80 -5.58
CA ASP A 400 -18.23 10.33 -6.93
C ASP A 400 -19.22 10.91 -7.96
N PHE A 401 -20.47 11.16 -7.58
CA PHE A 401 -21.47 11.71 -8.50
C PHE A 401 -21.18 13.17 -8.89
N VAL A 402 -21.29 13.47 -10.18
CA VAL A 402 -21.11 14.84 -10.71
C VAL A 402 -22.17 15.80 -10.16
N SER A 403 -23.42 15.34 -10.11
CA SER A 403 -24.55 16.11 -9.58
C SER A 403 -24.78 15.75 -8.10
N PRO A 404 -24.98 16.74 -7.21
CA PRO A 404 -25.18 16.46 -5.79
C PRO A 404 -26.47 15.68 -5.55
N ILE A 405 -26.36 14.57 -4.82
CA ILE A 405 -27.48 13.69 -4.44
C ILE A 405 -27.69 13.76 -2.93
N THR A 406 -28.94 13.79 -2.50
CA THR A 406 -29.27 13.77 -1.08
C THR A 406 -28.95 12.40 -0.47
N PRO A 407 -28.40 12.33 0.76
CA PRO A 407 -28.09 11.06 1.43
C PRO A 407 -29.27 10.10 1.49
N GLN A 408 -30.48 10.63 1.72
CA GLN A 408 -31.70 9.84 1.80
C GLN A 408 -31.99 9.11 0.47
N LYS A 409 -31.93 9.81 -0.66
CA LYS A 409 -32.25 9.21 -1.97
C LYS A 409 -31.23 8.15 -2.38
N LEU A 410 -29.95 8.37 -2.04
CA LEU A 410 -28.91 7.38 -2.26
C LEU A 410 -29.11 6.15 -1.37
N LEU A 411 -29.48 6.34 -0.10
CA LEU A 411 -29.76 5.24 0.82
C LEU A 411 -30.97 4.42 0.38
N GLU A 412 -32.08 5.06 -0.01
CA GLU A 412 -33.26 4.37 -0.58
C GLU A 412 -32.90 3.55 -1.82
N THR A 413 -31.99 4.07 -2.66
CA THR A 413 -31.48 3.34 -3.83
C THR A 413 -30.66 2.13 -3.41
N LEU A 414 -29.74 2.29 -2.45
CA LEU A 414 -28.92 1.19 -1.93
C LEU A 414 -29.77 0.10 -1.26
N GLU A 415 -30.77 0.47 -0.46
CA GLU A 415 -31.72 -0.48 0.14
C GLU A 415 -32.49 -1.26 -0.93
N SER A 416 -32.91 -0.59 -2.01
CA SER A 416 -33.57 -1.25 -3.14
C SER A 416 -32.64 -2.25 -3.85
N LEU A 417 -31.38 -1.88 -4.07
CA LEU A 417 -30.37 -2.76 -4.67
C LEU A 417 -30.01 -3.93 -3.76
N GLU A 418 -29.99 -3.73 -2.44
CA GLU A 418 -29.75 -4.76 -1.44
C GLU A 418 -30.89 -5.79 -1.43
N ARG A 419 -32.15 -5.33 -1.46
CA ARG A 419 -33.33 -6.21 -1.57
C ARG A 419 -33.34 -7.06 -2.84
N ARG A 420 -32.78 -6.54 -3.93
CA ARG A 420 -32.61 -7.27 -5.20
C ARG A 420 -31.42 -8.23 -5.20
N SER A 421 -30.71 -8.36 -4.08
CA SER A 421 -29.50 -9.17 -3.97
C SER A 421 -28.41 -8.80 -4.98
N LEU A 422 -28.29 -7.53 -5.37
CA LEU A 422 -27.28 -7.05 -6.32
C LEU A 422 -26.01 -6.52 -5.63
N ILE A 423 -26.17 -5.99 -4.40
CA ILE A 423 -25.07 -5.45 -3.58
C ILE A 423 -24.93 -6.23 -2.27
N GLU A 424 -23.77 -6.07 -1.64
CA GLU A 424 -23.45 -6.56 -0.29
C GLU A 424 -23.19 -5.36 0.63
N LYS A 425 -23.65 -5.48 1.87
CA LYS A 425 -23.41 -4.51 2.94
C LYS A 425 -22.35 -5.06 3.90
N GLY A 426 -21.21 -4.39 3.95
CA GLY A 426 -20.17 -4.63 4.95
C GLY A 426 -20.39 -3.80 6.21
N ALA A 427 -19.50 -3.95 7.19
CA ALA A 427 -19.59 -3.23 8.47
C ALA A 427 -19.62 -1.69 8.34
N ILE A 428 -18.96 -1.14 7.31
CA ILE A 428 -18.78 0.31 7.12
C ILE A 428 -19.05 0.79 5.68
N GLY A 429 -19.56 -0.07 4.79
CA GLY A 429 -19.72 0.30 3.39
C GLY A 429 -20.47 -0.72 2.54
N PHE A 430 -20.55 -0.43 1.25
CA PHE A 430 -21.27 -1.21 0.24
C PHE A 430 -20.32 -1.65 -0.85
N THR A 431 -20.55 -2.84 -1.41
CA THR A 431 -19.85 -3.35 -2.59
C THR A 431 -20.81 -4.14 -3.45
N LEU A 432 -20.42 -4.41 -4.70
CA LEU A 432 -21.13 -5.38 -5.53
C LEU A 432 -20.74 -6.80 -5.14
N GLN A 433 -21.70 -7.71 -5.31
CA GLN A 433 -21.38 -9.13 -5.38
C GLN A 433 -20.47 -9.39 -6.57
N ASN A 434 -19.56 -10.36 -6.45
CA ASN A 434 -18.54 -10.63 -7.47
C ASN A 434 -19.09 -10.82 -8.89
N VAL A 435 -20.15 -11.63 -9.04
CA VAL A 435 -20.77 -11.89 -10.35
C VAL A 435 -21.42 -10.64 -10.92
N VAL A 436 -22.07 -9.84 -10.05
CA VAL A 436 -22.70 -8.57 -10.44
C VAL A 436 -21.64 -7.53 -10.80
N MET A 437 -20.50 -7.49 -10.09
CA MET A 437 -19.38 -6.60 -10.38
C MET A 437 -18.80 -6.86 -11.77
N GLU A 438 -18.57 -8.13 -12.12
CA GLU A 438 -18.11 -8.51 -13.46
C GLU A 438 -19.12 -8.08 -14.52
N TYR A 439 -20.39 -8.45 -14.33
CA TYR A 439 -21.48 -8.10 -15.23
C TYR A 439 -21.61 -6.58 -15.48
N VAL A 440 -21.64 -5.78 -14.40
CA VAL A 440 -21.77 -4.31 -14.49
C VAL A 440 -20.52 -3.69 -15.12
N THR A 441 -19.32 -4.24 -14.85
CA THR A 441 -18.07 -3.78 -15.48
C THR A 441 -18.10 -4.01 -16.98
N ASP A 442 -18.51 -5.19 -17.44
CA ASP A 442 -18.60 -5.51 -18.87
C ASP A 442 -19.59 -4.59 -19.57
N ARG A 443 -20.77 -4.38 -18.96
CA ARG A 443 -21.81 -3.48 -19.50
C ARG A 443 -21.35 -2.01 -19.54
N LEU A 444 -20.59 -1.56 -18.54
CA LEU A 444 -19.98 -0.22 -18.52
C LEU A 444 -19.03 -0.03 -19.72
N ILE A 445 -18.17 -1.03 -19.98
CA ILE A 445 -17.19 -0.99 -21.07
C ILE A 445 -17.89 -1.00 -22.43
N GLU A 446 -18.84 -1.90 -22.63
CA GLU A 446 -19.64 -1.98 -23.87
C GLU A 446 -20.29 -0.64 -24.15
N ARG A 447 -20.99 -0.08 -23.15
CA ARG A 447 -21.71 1.18 -23.31
C ARG A 447 -20.78 2.37 -23.56
N ILE A 448 -19.66 2.49 -22.85
CA ILE A 448 -18.71 3.58 -23.10
C ILE A 448 -18.11 3.47 -24.50
N ASN A 449 -17.81 2.26 -24.98
CA ASN A 449 -17.32 2.09 -26.35
C ASN A 449 -18.35 2.53 -27.39
N GLU A 450 -19.64 2.22 -27.19
CA GLU A 450 -20.73 2.75 -28.04
C GLU A 450 -20.78 4.28 -27.99
N GLU A 451 -20.71 4.89 -26.80
CA GLU A 451 -20.73 6.34 -26.62
C GLU A 451 -19.56 7.05 -27.31
N LEU A 452 -18.36 6.45 -27.25
CA LEU A 452 -17.16 6.99 -27.90
C LEU A 452 -17.27 6.93 -29.43
N GLN A 453 -17.93 5.90 -29.97
CA GLN A 453 -18.18 5.77 -31.42
C GLN A 453 -19.27 6.72 -31.90
N LEU A 454 -20.33 6.91 -31.11
CA LEU A 454 -21.50 7.73 -31.48
C LEU A 454 -21.39 9.21 -31.06
N GLY A 455 -20.47 9.55 -30.16
CA GLY A 455 -20.29 10.90 -29.61
C GLY A 455 -21.29 11.29 -28.49
N THR A 456 -22.10 10.36 -28.00
CA THR A 456 -23.09 10.56 -26.92
C THR A 456 -22.46 10.32 -25.55
N LEU A 457 -21.57 11.21 -25.12
CA LEU A 457 -20.68 11.06 -23.96
C LEU A 457 -21.39 11.16 -22.58
N GLU A 458 -22.43 10.37 -22.32
CA GLU A 458 -23.21 10.41 -21.07
C GLU A 458 -22.52 9.68 -19.91
N LEU A 459 -22.27 8.38 -20.03
CA LEU A 459 -21.50 7.60 -19.06
C LEU A 459 -20.05 8.05 -19.02
N PHE A 460 -19.47 8.34 -20.18
CA PHE A 460 -18.11 8.86 -20.27
C PHE A 460 -17.90 10.19 -19.52
N ASN A 461 -18.96 10.99 -19.33
CA ASN A 461 -18.90 12.23 -18.56
C ASN A 461 -19.37 12.08 -17.11
N SER A 462 -20.24 11.12 -16.81
CA SER A 462 -20.80 10.96 -15.46
C SER A 462 -19.97 10.08 -14.55
N HIS A 463 -19.14 9.18 -15.11
CA HIS A 463 -18.37 8.19 -14.36
C HIS A 463 -16.88 8.24 -14.69
N ALA A 464 -16.03 7.89 -13.72
CA ALA A 464 -14.59 7.82 -13.93
C ALA A 464 -14.17 6.47 -14.54
N LEU A 465 -13.25 6.48 -15.50
CA LEU A 465 -12.63 5.22 -15.97
C LEU A 465 -11.59 4.69 -14.98
N ILE A 466 -10.90 5.61 -14.31
CA ILE A 466 -9.96 5.35 -13.21
C ILE A 466 -10.10 6.48 -12.17
N LYS A 467 -9.89 6.15 -10.89
CA LYS A 467 -9.77 7.15 -9.82
C LYS A 467 -8.28 7.37 -9.56
N ALA A 468 -7.77 8.54 -9.94
CA ALA A 468 -6.37 8.91 -9.73
C ALA A 468 -5.96 8.79 -8.25
N THR A 469 -6.84 9.17 -7.33
CA THR A 469 -6.60 9.12 -5.87
C THR A 469 -6.84 7.74 -5.24
N ALA A 470 -7.26 6.73 -6.00
CA ALA A 470 -7.39 5.39 -5.47
C ALA A 470 -6.01 4.81 -5.11
N LYS A 471 -6.00 3.85 -4.17
CA LYS A 471 -4.81 3.07 -3.82
C LYS A 471 -4.20 2.47 -5.09
N ASP A 472 -2.88 2.39 -5.15
CA ASP A 472 -2.16 2.02 -6.38
C ASP A 472 -2.64 0.68 -6.97
N TYR A 473 -2.83 -0.34 -6.13
CA TYR A 473 -3.34 -1.65 -6.59
C TYR A 473 -4.78 -1.60 -7.13
N ILE A 474 -5.66 -0.76 -6.55
CA ILE A 474 -7.03 -0.55 -7.06
C ILE A 474 -6.96 0.17 -8.40
N ARG A 475 -6.16 1.23 -8.50
CA ARG A 475 -6.00 2.00 -9.74
C ARG A 475 -5.44 1.13 -10.86
N GLU A 476 -4.44 0.30 -10.59
CA GLU A 476 -3.92 -0.68 -11.56
C GLU A 476 -5.00 -1.67 -12.00
N THR A 477 -5.88 -2.07 -11.08
CA THR A 477 -7.03 -2.92 -11.38
C THR A 477 -8.05 -2.22 -12.27
N GLN A 478 -8.40 -0.96 -11.98
CA GLN A 478 -9.27 -0.13 -12.82
C GLN A 478 -8.66 0.05 -14.21
N VAL A 479 -7.35 0.32 -14.29
CA VAL A 479 -6.63 0.40 -15.56
C VAL A 479 -6.76 -0.90 -16.33
N ARG A 480 -6.52 -2.05 -15.69
CA ARG A 480 -6.55 -3.36 -16.34
C ARG A 480 -7.95 -3.78 -16.80
N LEU A 481 -8.97 -3.55 -15.97
CA LEU A 481 -10.31 -4.10 -16.18
C LEU A 481 -11.28 -3.13 -16.83
N ILE A 482 -11.02 -1.82 -16.79
CA ILE A 482 -11.90 -0.78 -17.38
C ILE A 482 -11.16 -0.02 -18.47
N LEU A 483 -10.07 0.67 -18.12
CA LEU A 483 -9.37 1.57 -19.05
C LEU A 483 -8.76 0.84 -20.25
N LYS A 484 -8.09 -0.28 -20.01
CA LYS A 484 -7.38 -1.06 -21.03
C LYS A 484 -8.34 -1.63 -22.08
N PRO A 485 -9.44 -2.34 -21.74
CA PRO A 485 -10.41 -2.80 -22.74
C PRO A 485 -10.95 -1.67 -23.61
N ILE A 486 -11.28 -0.52 -23.02
CA ILE A 486 -11.77 0.67 -23.75
C ILE A 486 -10.67 1.24 -24.64
N ALA A 487 -9.45 1.36 -24.14
CA ALA A 487 -8.32 1.88 -24.90
C ALA A 487 -7.94 0.96 -26.07
N ASP A 488 -7.87 -0.35 -25.85
CA ASP A 488 -7.52 -1.34 -26.87
C ASP A 488 -8.58 -1.39 -27.98
N ALA A 489 -9.88 -1.28 -27.64
CA ALA A 489 -10.97 -1.22 -28.62
C ALA A 489 -10.91 0.04 -29.51
N ASN A 490 -10.40 1.16 -29.00
CA ASN A 490 -10.38 2.45 -29.70
C ASN A 490 -8.97 2.84 -30.23
N ARG A 491 -7.99 1.93 -30.12
CA ARG A 491 -6.57 2.22 -30.39
C ARG A 491 -6.30 2.74 -31.80
N THR A 492 -7.02 2.23 -32.80
CA THR A 492 -6.82 2.59 -34.22
C THR A 492 -7.28 4.01 -34.55
N PHE A 493 -8.23 4.56 -33.79
CA PHE A 493 -8.80 5.88 -34.03
C PHE A 493 -8.43 6.90 -32.94
N ALA A 494 -7.56 6.53 -31.99
CA ALA A 494 -7.27 7.29 -30.79
C ALA A 494 -6.95 8.78 -31.03
N THR A 495 -6.15 9.11 -32.04
CA THR A 495 -5.81 10.50 -32.37
C THR A 495 -7.00 11.27 -32.95
N ALA A 496 -7.71 10.71 -33.93
CA ALA A 496 -8.89 11.35 -34.52
C ALA A 496 -10.04 11.50 -33.50
N LEU A 497 -10.26 10.46 -32.70
CA LEU A 497 -11.23 10.40 -31.61
C LEU A 497 -10.90 11.42 -30.50
N SER A 498 -9.61 11.64 -30.21
CA SER A 498 -9.21 12.62 -29.20
C SER A 498 -9.58 14.05 -29.57
N GLN A 499 -9.44 14.42 -30.84
CA GLN A 499 -9.76 15.76 -31.33
C GLN A 499 -11.27 15.99 -31.37
N SER A 500 -12.04 15.01 -31.87
CA SER A 500 -13.50 15.10 -31.95
C SER A 500 -14.16 15.13 -30.57
N ILE A 501 -13.68 14.33 -29.62
CA ILE A 501 -14.18 14.31 -28.25
C ILE A 501 -13.81 15.60 -27.53
N LEU A 502 -12.55 16.07 -27.64
CA LEU A 502 -12.15 17.32 -27.00
C LEU A 502 -12.95 18.52 -27.53
N GLN A 503 -13.23 18.54 -28.84
CA GLN A 503 -14.12 19.54 -29.43
C GLN A 503 -15.54 19.44 -28.86
N SER A 504 -16.10 18.24 -28.81
CA SER A 504 -17.44 17.98 -28.27
C SER A 504 -17.57 18.40 -26.79
N ILE A 505 -16.55 18.12 -25.96
CA ILE A 505 -16.50 18.53 -24.55
C ILE A 505 -16.49 20.06 -24.41
N ARG A 506 -15.86 20.77 -25.34
CA ARG A 506 -15.74 22.24 -25.31
C ARG A 506 -17.00 22.95 -25.82
N GLU A 507 -17.71 22.35 -26.78
CA GLU A 507 -18.95 22.91 -27.33
C GLU A 507 -20.15 22.69 -26.40
N ARG A 508 -20.09 21.67 -25.53
CA ARG A 508 -21.17 21.24 -24.64
C ARG A 508 -20.90 21.58 -23.18
N LEU A 509 -21.64 22.54 -22.64
CA LEU A 509 -21.50 22.99 -21.24
C LEU A 509 -21.73 21.86 -20.22
N ASP A 510 -22.61 20.91 -20.51
CA ASP A 510 -22.88 19.74 -19.66
C ASP A 510 -21.66 18.81 -19.51
N LEU A 511 -20.78 18.77 -20.52
CA LEU A 511 -19.56 17.95 -20.50
C LEU A 511 -18.38 18.66 -19.83
N SER A 512 -18.46 19.98 -19.64
CA SER A 512 -17.36 20.78 -19.12
C SER A 512 -17.13 20.64 -17.60
N VAL A 513 -18.08 20.06 -16.87
CA VAL A 513 -18.06 19.97 -15.38
C VAL A 513 -17.85 18.52 -14.87
N GLY A 514 -18.02 17.53 -15.75
CA GLY A 514 -17.97 16.11 -15.41
C GLY A 514 -16.58 15.47 -15.54
N TYR A 515 -16.58 14.16 -15.79
CA TYR A 515 -15.38 13.31 -15.90
C TYR A 515 -14.81 13.24 -17.32
N ALA A 516 -15.52 13.73 -18.34
CA ALA A 516 -15.14 13.50 -19.74
C ALA A 516 -13.71 13.97 -20.07
N ALA A 517 -13.32 15.16 -19.60
CA ALA A 517 -11.98 15.69 -19.83
C ALA A 517 -10.89 14.88 -19.10
N GLY A 518 -11.15 14.45 -17.86
CA GLY A 518 -10.23 13.61 -17.10
C GLY A 518 -10.10 12.20 -17.69
N ASN A 519 -11.21 11.60 -18.10
CA ASN A 519 -11.25 10.29 -18.76
C ASN A 519 -10.52 10.32 -20.10
N LEU A 520 -10.68 11.39 -20.88
CA LEU A 520 -9.94 11.59 -22.12
C LEU A 520 -8.43 11.62 -21.84
N LEU A 521 -7.99 12.41 -20.85
CA LEU A 521 -6.56 12.47 -20.48
C LEU A 521 -6.03 11.10 -20.02
N ASN A 522 -6.79 10.36 -19.23
CA ASN A 522 -6.42 9.03 -18.75
C ASN A 522 -6.29 8.02 -19.92
N LEU A 523 -7.21 8.05 -20.89
CA LEU A 523 -7.11 7.22 -22.11
C LEU A 523 -5.89 7.57 -22.95
N LEU A 524 -5.65 8.86 -23.20
CA LEU A 524 -4.52 9.32 -24.00
C LEU A 524 -3.18 9.00 -23.32
N CYS A 525 -3.13 9.12 -21.99
CA CYS A 525 -1.99 8.70 -21.17
C CYS A 525 -1.67 7.21 -21.39
N TYR A 526 -2.68 6.36 -21.27
CA TYR A 526 -2.53 4.91 -21.43
C TYR A 526 -2.09 4.54 -22.86
N LEU A 527 -2.69 5.18 -23.87
CA LEU A 527 -2.39 4.95 -25.28
C LEU A 527 -1.07 5.60 -25.74
N LYS A 528 -0.43 6.40 -24.89
CA LYS A 528 0.80 7.16 -25.18
C LYS A 528 0.65 8.07 -26.40
N VAL A 529 -0.52 8.67 -26.56
CA VAL A 529 -0.78 9.67 -27.60
C VAL A 529 -0.12 10.99 -27.20
N ASP A 530 0.54 11.66 -28.13
CA ASP A 530 1.08 12.99 -27.89
C ASP A 530 -0.06 14.01 -27.81
N ILE A 531 -0.15 14.69 -26.67
CA ILE A 531 -1.17 15.71 -26.41
C ILE A 531 -0.60 17.13 -26.45
N SER A 532 0.62 17.29 -26.94
CA SER A 532 1.24 18.61 -27.11
C SER A 532 0.31 19.55 -27.89
N ASP A 533 0.31 20.83 -27.52
CA ASP A 533 -0.52 21.89 -28.12
C ASP A 533 -2.05 21.74 -27.95
N SER A 534 -2.52 20.75 -27.17
CA SER A 534 -3.96 20.56 -26.91
C SER A 534 -4.51 21.63 -25.96
N ASN A 535 -5.77 22.02 -26.16
CA ASN A 535 -6.42 23.06 -25.36
C ASN A 535 -7.54 22.50 -24.46
N PHE A 536 -7.27 22.48 -23.15
CA PHE A 536 -8.16 22.06 -22.07
C PHE A 536 -8.61 23.23 -21.17
N SER A 537 -8.45 24.47 -21.64
CA SER A 537 -8.82 25.67 -20.87
C SER A 537 -10.31 25.69 -20.53
N HIS A 538 -10.66 26.23 -19.36
CA HIS A 538 -12.04 26.37 -18.88
C HIS A 538 -12.80 25.05 -18.64
N LEU A 539 -12.10 23.91 -18.58
CA LEU A 539 -12.71 22.61 -18.30
C LEU A 539 -12.52 22.21 -16.83
N THR A 540 -13.43 21.39 -16.32
CA THR A 540 -13.23 20.67 -15.07
C THR A 540 -12.57 19.33 -15.39
N ILE A 541 -11.44 19.06 -14.73
CA ILE A 541 -10.69 17.81 -14.90
C ILE A 541 -10.75 17.03 -13.59
N ARG A 542 -11.62 16.02 -13.56
CA ARG A 542 -11.79 15.12 -12.41
C ARG A 542 -10.94 13.87 -12.55
N GLN A 543 -10.31 13.42 -11.46
CA GLN A 543 -9.62 12.13 -11.37
C GLN A 543 -8.59 11.87 -12.49
N ALA A 544 -7.90 12.91 -12.95
CA ALA A 544 -6.85 12.77 -13.95
C ALA A 544 -5.54 12.28 -13.30
N TYR A 545 -5.04 11.15 -13.80
CA TYR A 545 -3.76 10.58 -13.41
C TYR A 545 -2.70 11.00 -14.44
N LEU A 546 -2.02 12.11 -14.16
CA LEU A 546 -1.13 12.80 -15.10
C LEU A 546 0.35 12.45 -14.92
N ASN A 547 0.63 11.33 -14.24
CA ASN A 547 2.00 10.90 -13.99
C ASN A 547 2.70 10.49 -15.31
N GLY A 548 3.87 11.07 -15.58
CA GLY A 548 4.69 10.72 -16.75
C GLY A 548 4.24 11.32 -18.08
N LEU A 549 3.24 12.21 -18.09
CA LEU A 549 2.74 12.85 -19.30
C LEU A 549 3.59 14.06 -19.73
N LYS A 550 3.87 14.15 -21.04
CA LYS A 550 4.48 15.34 -21.65
C LYS A 550 3.37 16.31 -22.00
N LEU A 551 3.22 17.36 -21.20
CA LEU A 551 2.23 18.43 -21.39
C LEU A 551 2.86 19.64 -22.09
N TYR A 552 3.59 19.44 -23.19
CA TYR A 552 4.22 20.56 -23.89
C TYR A 552 3.17 21.44 -24.55
N HIS A 553 3.20 22.75 -24.24
CA HIS A 553 2.27 23.74 -24.80
C HIS A 553 0.77 23.42 -24.61
N VAL A 554 0.41 22.55 -23.65
CA VAL A 554 -0.99 22.25 -23.33
C VAL A 554 -1.60 23.44 -22.60
N ASN A 555 -2.70 23.98 -23.12
CA ASN A 555 -3.40 25.10 -22.50
C ASN A 555 -4.36 24.59 -21.41
N LEU A 556 -4.04 24.87 -20.15
CA LEU A 556 -4.86 24.56 -18.96
C LEU A 556 -5.36 25.83 -18.25
N ALA A 557 -5.46 26.96 -18.97
CA ALA A 557 -5.92 28.20 -18.38
C ALA A 557 -7.35 28.08 -17.85
N ASN A 558 -7.60 28.54 -16.62
CA ASN A 558 -8.92 28.51 -15.97
C ASN A 558 -9.53 27.10 -15.83
N THR A 559 -8.72 26.05 -15.86
CA THR A 559 -9.14 24.67 -15.63
C THR A 559 -9.33 24.41 -14.13
N HIS A 560 -10.43 23.76 -13.74
CA HIS A 560 -10.67 23.35 -12.35
C HIS A 560 -10.33 21.87 -12.16
N PHE A 561 -9.32 21.56 -11.35
CA PHE A 561 -8.96 20.17 -11.06
C PHE A 561 -9.68 19.65 -9.82
N VAL A 562 -10.24 18.45 -9.91
CA VAL A 562 -10.86 17.74 -8.79
C VAL A 562 -10.14 16.41 -8.62
N ASN A 563 -9.47 16.23 -7.47
CA ASN A 563 -8.72 15.02 -7.15
C ASN A 563 -7.70 14.59 -8.23
N PRO A 564 -6.83 15.49 -8.75
CA PRO A 564 -5.79 15.11 -9.71
C PRO A 564 -4.62 14.41 -9.00
N VAL A 565 -3.90 13.56 -9.73
CA VAL A 565 -2.58 13.08 -9.31
C VAL A 565 -1.54 13.55 -10.31
N LEU A 566 -0.69 14.49 -9.86
CA LEU A 566 0.36 15.15 -10.63
C LEU A 566 1.73 14.71 -10.10
N THR A 567 2.06 13.41 -10.19
CA THR A 567 3.31 12.90 -9.64
C THR A 567 4.44 12.96 -10.65
N TYR A 568 4.77 14.16 -11.13
CA TYR A 568 6.17 14.45 -11.38
C TYR A 568 6.61 15.24 -10.17
N THR A 569 7.28 14.60 -9.21
CA THR A 569 8.13 15.37 -8.31
C THR A 569 9.11 16.09 -9.23
N PHE A 570 8.94 17.41 -9.37
CA PHE A 570 9.97 18.29 -9.86
C PHE A 570 11.18 18.04 -8.95
N SER A 571 12.03 17.11 -9.37
CA SER A 571 13.15 16.71 -8.56
C SER A 571 14.10 17.89 -8.56
N THR A 572 14.38 18.40 -7.36
CA THR A 572 15.32 19.50 -7.22
C THR A 572 16.69 19.01 -7.69
N VAL A 573 17.34 19.80 -8.54
CA VAL A 573 18.71 19.54 -8.98
C VAL A 573 19.64 19.79 -7.81
N SER A 574 20.39 18.76 -7.41
CA SER A 574 21.36 18.82 -6.31
C SER A 574 22.78 19.08 -6.80
N SER A 575 23.10 18.70 -8.04
CA SER A 575 24.43 18.89 -8.62
C SER A 575 24.35 19.10 -10.13
N VAL A 576 25.28 19.86 -10.67
CA VAL A 576 25.45 20.11 -12.11
C VAL A 576 26.91 19.96 -12.51
N ALA A 577 27.17 19.44 -13.71
CA ALA A 577 28.51 19.36 -14.29
C ALA A 577 28.46 19.56 -15.80
N PHE A 578 29.39 20.37 -16.33
CA PHE A 578 29.62 20.49 -17.77
C PHE A 578 30.59 19.40 -18.24
N SER A 579 30.42 18.95 -19.48
CA SER A 579 31.46 18.17 -20.15
C SER A 579 32.72 19.01 -20.38
N PRO A 580 33.91 18.40 -20.52
CA PRO A 580 35.16 19.14 -20.76
C PRO A 580 35.12 20.04 -22.01
N ASP A 581 34.33 19.69 -23.01
CA ASP A 581 34.12 20.48 -24.24
C ASP A 581 32.99 21.52 -24.14
N GLY A 582 32.28 21.58 -23.00
CA GLY A 582 31.17 22.50 -22.73
C GLY A 582 29.89 22.23 -23.54
N LYS A 583 29.83 21.17 -24.35
CA LYS A 583 28.68 20.88 -25.22
C LYS A 583 27.54 20.14 -24.51
N LEU A 584 27.85 19.49 -23.39
CA LEU A 584 26.91 18.72 -22.61
C LEU A 584 26.83 19.24 -21.17
N LEU A 585 25.64 19.14 -20.59
CA LEU A 585 25.36 19.43 -19.20
C LEU A 585 24.69 18.22 -18.57
N VAL A 586 25.16 17.81 -17.40
CA VAL A 586 24.53 16.75 -16.60
C VAL A 586 24.00 17.35 -15.31
N THR A 587 22.79 16.91 -14.93
CA THR A 587 22.14 17.29 -13.68
C THR A 587 21.82 16.06 -12.84
N GLY A 588 22.28 16.04 -11.59
CA GLY A 588 21.93 15.02 -10.60
C GLY A 588 20.73 15.47 -9.77
N HIS A 589 19.77 14.58 -9.56
CA HIS A 589 18.48 14.91 -8.96
C HIS A 589 18.26 14.19 -7.62
N ARG A 590 17.41 14.77 -6.77
CA ARG A 590 16.99 14.14 -5.50
C ARG A 590 16.15 12.87 -5.69
N ASN A 591 15.52 12.65 -6.83
CA ASN A 591 14.78 11.41 -7.09
C ASN A 591 15.68 10.25 -7.55
N GLY A 592 17.01 10.42 -7.53
CA GLY A 592 17.96 9.40 -7.99
C GLY A 592 18.23 9.40 -9.49
N GLU A 593 17.55 10.25 -10.26
CA GLU A 593 17.79 10.38 -11.69
C GLU A 593 18.98 11.29 -11.99
N ILE A 594 19.62 11.02 -13.12
CA ILE A 594 20.64 11.91 -13.69
C ILE A 594 20.20 12.24 -15.11
N ARG A 595 20.15 13.53 -15.47
CA ARG A 595 19.68 13.97 -16.79
C ARG A 595 20.80 14.61 -17.58
N LEU A 596 20.87 14.29 -18.87
CA LEU A 596 21.84 14.80 -19.83
C LEU A 596 21.16 15.77 -20.79
N TRP A 597 21.82 16.89 -21.03
CA TRP A 597 21.35 17.99 -21.86
C TRP A 597 22.44 18.41 -22.82
N ARG A 598 22.06 18.82 -24.03
CA ARG A 598 22.93 19.56 -24.94
C ARG A 598 22.82 21.05 -24.63
N THR A 599 23.96 21.72 -24.52
CA THR A 599 24.01 23.12 -24.06
C THR A 599 23.63 24.12 -25.15
N GLY A 600 24.03 23.86 -26.40
CA GLY A 600 23.82 24.78 -27.52
C GLY A 600 22.35 25.07 -27.85
N ASP A 601 21.49 24.05 -27.80
CA ASP A 601 20.05 24.12 -28.11
C ASP A 601 19.15 23.83 -26.91
N ARG A 602 19.74 23.59 -25.72
CA ARG A 602 19.03 23.22 -24.47
C ARG A 602 18.21 21.94 -24.61
N GLN A 603 18.58 21.05 -25.55
CA GLN A 603 17.86 19.82 -25.80
C GLN A 603 18.13 18.78 -24.70
N TYR A 604 17.06 18.18 -24.18
CA TYR A 604 17.17 16.99 -23.34
C TYR A 604 17.58 15.78 -24.19
N LEU A 605 18.63 15.07 -23.77
CA LEU A 605 19.16 13.92 -24.50
C LEU A 605 18.80 12.59 -23.85
N ALA A 606 19.03 12.44 -22.54
CA ALA A 606 18.87 11.14 -21.87
C ALA A 606 18.66 11.27 -20.35
N THR A 607 18.12 10.21 -19.74
CA THR A 607 18.06 10.02 -18.28
C THR A 607 18.73 8.72 -17.91
N TYR A 608 19.64 8.78 -16.95
CA TYR A 608 20.24 7.61 -16.31
C TYR A 608 19.47 7.28 -15.03
N LYS A 609 19.00 6.04 -14.93
CA LYS A 609 18.29 5.51 -13.76
C LYS A 609 19.10 4.39 -13.14
N GLY A 610 19.32 4.44 -11.84
CA GLY A 610 20.00 3.38 -11.11
C GLY A 610 20.36 3.71 -9.66
N HIS A 611 20.49 4.99 -9.31
CA HIS A 611 20.52 5.36 -7.90
C HIS A 611 19.13 5.18 -7.27
N THR A 612 19.11 4.69 -6.04
CA THR A 612 17.86 4.43 -5.30
C THR A 612 17.42 5.61 -4.44
N SER A 613 18.25 6.66 -4.35
CA SER A 613 18.01 7.88 -3.58
C SER A 613 18.83 9.05 -4.18
N TRP A 614 18.92 10.17 -3.46
CA TRP A 614 19.40 11.46 -3.95
C TRP A 614 20.81 11.36 -4.55
N VAL A 615 21.02 11.97 -5.73
CA VAL A 615 22.35 12.08 -6.34
C VAL A 615 22.99 13.40 -5.92
N TRP A 616 23.93 13.35 -4.97
CA TRP A 616 24.55 14.54 -4.40
C TRP A 616 25.65 15.13 -5.28
N SER A 617 26.32 14.31 -6.09
CA SER A 617 27.44 14.75 -6.91
C SER A 617 27.48 14.01 -8.24
N VAL A 618 27.77 14.75 -9.30
CA VAL A 618 28.03 14.24 -10.65
C VAL A 618 29.30 14.88 -11.20
N ALA A 619 30.13 14.12 -11.92
CA ALA A 619 31.36 14.62 -12.52
C ALA A 619 31.65 13.92 -13.85
N PHE A 620 32.20 14.65 -14.81
CA PHE A 620 32.70 14.08 -16.06
C PHE A 620 34.16 13.66 -15.94
N SER A 621 34.54 12.60 -16.63
CA SER A 621 35.94 12.29 -16.90
C SER A 621 36.56 13.32 -17.86
N SER A 622 37.88 13.45 -17.82
CA SER A 622 38.64 14.39 -18.66
C SER A 622 38.50 14.12 -20.16
N ASP A 623 38.26 12.88 -20.56
CA ASP A 623 37.99 12.48 -21.95
C ASP A 623 36.54 12.71 -22.39
N GLY A 624 35.64 13.07 -21.46
CA GLY A 624 34.22 13.29 -21.71
C GLY A 624 33.44 12.04 -22.13
N GLN A 625 33.96 10.82 -21.90
CA GLN A 625 33.28 9.56 -22.28
C GLN A 625 32.58 8.89 -21.10
N THR A 626 33.04 9.16 -19.88
CA THR A 626 32.54 8.56 -18.65
C THR A 626 31.95 9.63 -17.73
N LEU A 627 30.83 9.29 -17.10
CA LEU A 627 30.21 10.09 -16.05
C LEU A 627 30.27 9.33 -14.74
N ALA A 628 30.71 9.96 -13.66
CA ALA A 628 30.59 9.42 -12.31
C ALA A 628 29.46 10.10 -11.55
N SER A 629 28.75 9.35 -10.73
CA SER A 629 27.74 9.88 -9.81
C SER A 629 27.79 9.21 -8.45
N GLY A 630 27.48 9.98 -7.41
CA GLY A 630 27.49 9.55 -6.02
C GLY A 630 26.24 10.00 -5.32
N GLY A 631 25.65 9.11 -4.53
CA GLY A 631 24.35 9.35 -3.93
C GLY A 631 24.22 8.96 -2.48
N ASP A 632 23.01 9.16 -1.99
CA ASP A 632 22.56 8.78 -0.65
C ASP A 632 22.53 7.25 -0.44
N ASP A 633 22.49 6.49 -1.54
CA ASP A 633 22.53 5.03 -1.55
C ASP A 633 23.92 4.43 -1.30
N GLN A 634 24.89 5.27 -0.90
CA GLN A 634 26.26 4.88 -0.53
C GLN A 634 27.07 4.28 -1.69
N THR A 635 26.57 4.39 -2.92
CA THR A 635 27.23 3.86 -4.12
C THR A 635 27.79 4.97 -4.98
N ILE A 636 28.89 4.66 -5.67
CA ILE A 636 29.38 5.44 -6.81
C ILE A 636 29.05 4.65 -8.07
N ARG A 637 28.47 5.30 -9.08
CA ARG A 637 28.16 4.68 -10.36
C ARG A 637 28.94 5.36 -11.48
N LEU A 638 29.53 4.54 -12.34
CA LEU A 638 30.18 4.95 -13.57
C LEU A 638 29.24 4.67 -14.75
N TRP A 639 29.01 5.67 -15.58
CA TRP A 639 28.08 5.62 -16.70
C TRP A 639 28.81 5.87 -18.01
N ASN A 640 28.44 5.12 -19.03
CA ASN A 640 28.89 5.37 -20.39
C ASN A 640 27.98 6.39 -21.07
N LEU A 641 28.54 7.45 -21.66
CA LEU A 641 27.75 8.48 -22.32
C LEU A 641 27.15 8.04 -23.67
N LYS A 642 27.76 7.10 -24.38
CA LYS A 642 27.26 6.61 -25.68
C LYS A 642 26.17 5.55 -25.53
N SER A 643 26.32 4.61 -24.60
CA SER A 643 25.35 3.52 -24.43
C SER A 643 24.25 3.83 -23.41
N HIS A 644 24.39 4.91 -22.63
CA HIS A 644 23.52 5.28 -21.53
C HIS A 644 23.38 4.23 -20.40
N GLN A 645 24.32 3.28 -20.32
CA GLN A 645 24.31 2.19 -19.35
C GLN A 645 25.28 2.45 -18.19
N CYS A 646 24.95 1.88 -17.03
CA CYS A 646 25.86 1.81 -15.90
C CYS A 646 26.93 0.76 -16.20
N LEU A 647 28.20 1.18 -16.25
CA LEU A 647 29.34 0.30 -16.49
C LEU A 647 29.73 -0.44 -15.21
N HIS A 648 29.90 0.31 -14.12
CA HIS A 648 30.39 -0.21 -12.85
C HIS A 648 29.76 0.51 -11.66
N ILE A 649 29.63 -0.23 -10.55
CA ILE A 649 29.17 0.27 -9.26
C ILE A 649 30.33 0.07 -8.28
N LEU A 650 30.87 1.16 -7.74
CA LEU A 650 31.91 1.13 -6.71
C LEU A 650 31.22 1.21 -5.35
N GLN A 651 31.46 0.21 -4.51
CA GLN A 651 30.91 0.09 -3.16
C GLN A 651 32.04 0.07 -2.14
N GLY A 652 31.82 0.68 -0.97
CA GLY A 652 32.77 0.65 0.13
C GLY A 652 32.63 1.78 1.14
N HIS A 653 31.97 2.88 0.79
CA HIS A 653 31.58 3.88 1.79
C HIS A 653 30.48 3.35 2.71
N ALA A 654 30.53 3.71 3.99
CA ALA A 654 29.55 3.27 4.98
C ALA A 654 28.39 4.26 5.16
N ASP A 655 28.47 5.41 4.51
CA ASP A 655 27.47 6.47 4.56
C ASP A 655 27.46 7.28 3.25
N ARG A 656 26.53 8.23 3.15
CA ARG A 656 26.18 9.01 1.97
C ARG A 656 27.39 9.71 1.34
N ILE A 657 27.49 9.62 0.02
CA ILE A 657 28.59 10.22 -0.75
C ILE A 657 28.20 11.64 -1.12
N ARG A 658 28.97 12.63 -0.68
CA ARG A 658 28.66 14.05 -0.86
C ARG A 658 29.36 14.68 -2.04
N SER A 659 30.56 14.21 -2.38
CA SER A 659 31.37 14.79 -3.43
C SER A 659 32.21 13.74 -4.11
N ILE A 660 32.29 13.85 -5.44
CA ILE A 660 33.15 13.05 -6.29
C ILE A 660 33.95 13.99 -7.20
N ALA A 661 35.22 13.66 -7.43
CA ALA A 661 36.05 14.37 -8.40
C ALA A 661 36.93 13.38 -9.17
N PHE A 662 37.07 13.58 -10.48
CA PHE A 662 38.08 12.89 -11.28
C PHE A 662 39.44 13.57 -11.12
N SER A 663 40.51 12.79 -11.14
CA SER A 663 41.85 13.31 -11.32
C SER A 663 41.99 13.92 -12.73
N PRO A 664 42.88 14.91 -12.92
CA PRO A 664 43.07 15.52 -14.24
C PRO A 664 43.51 14.58 -15.38
N ASP A 665 44.08 13.40 -15.11
CA ASP A 665 44.29 12.35 -16.12
C ASP A 665 43.08 11.41 -16.32
N GLY A 666 42.08 11.47 -15.46
CA GLY A 666 40.95 10.56 -15.49
C GLY A 666 41.29 9.13 -15.05
N GLN A 667 42.44 8.90 -14.40
CA GLN A 667 42.83 7.56 -13.93
C GLN A 667 42.33 7.26 -12.52
N VAL A 668 42.16 8.29 -11.69
CA VAL A 668 41.77 8.15 -10.29
C VAL A 668 40.46 8.92 -10.04
N LEU A 669 39.58 8.34 -9.25
CA LEU A 669 38.38 9.00 -8.74
C LEU A 669 38.52 9.20 -7.23
N ALA A 670 38.27 10.42 -6.73
CA ALA A 670 38.16 10.69 -5.31
C ALA A 670 36.69 10.79 -4.91
N SER A 671 36.33 10.22 -3.76
CA SER A 671 34.99 10.36 -3.17
C SER A 671 35.07 10.74 -1.69
N GLY A 672 34.32 11.78 -1.31
CA GLY A 672 34.14 12.20 0.09
C GLY A 672 32.76 11.82 0.61
N SER A 673 32.71 11.24 1.82
CA SER A 673 31.48 10.73 2.43
C SER A 673 31.21 11.29 3.83
N GLN A 674 29.96 11.12 4.27
CA GLN A 674 29.55 11.32 5.65
C GLN A 674 30.15 10.28 6.62
N ASP A 675 30.74 9.20 6.12
CA ASP A 675 31.51 8.25 6.93
C ASP A 675 32.86 8.81 7.43
N GLN A 676 33.11 10.11 7.19
CA GLN A 676 34.31 10.86 7.60
C GLN A 676 35.58 10.45 6.85
N THR A 677 35.46 9.58 5.84
CA THR A 677 36.58 9.14 5.02
C THR A 677 36.53 9.74 3.63
N ILE A 678 37.71 9.74 3.00
CA ILE A 678 37.85 9.97 1.57
C ILE A 678 38.41 8.70 0.96
N ARG A 679 37.86 8.24 -0.16
CA ARG A 679 38.38 7.08 -0.88
C ARG A 679 38.93 7.50 -2.23
N LEU A 680 40.09 6.95 -2.57
CA LEU A 680 40.67 7.02 -3.91
C LEU A 680 40.43 5.70 -4.62
N TRP A 681 39.88 5.77 -5.83
CA TRP A 681 39.54 4.60 -6.66
C TRP A 681 40.36 4.62 -7.93
N ASP A 682 40.93 3.48 -8.27
CA ASP A 682 41.53 3.27 -9.58
C ASP A 682 40.44 2.95 -10.60
N LEU A 683 40.35 3.73 -11.68
CA LEU A 683 39.35 3.56 -12.71
C LEU A 683 39.70 2.46 -13.72
N LYS A 684 40.93 1.93 -13.73
CA LYS A 684 41.29 0.77 -14.54
C LYS A 684 40.91 -0.56 -13.87
N THR A 685 41.13 -0.66 -12.57
CA THR A 685 40.85 -1.89 -11.80
C THR A 685 39.52 -1.84 -11.05
N HIS A 686 38.93 -0.65 -10.90
CA HIS A 686 37.71 -0.39 -10.13
C HIS A 686 37.85 -0.72 -8.63
N GLN A 687 39.07 -0.77 -8.12
CA GLN A 687 39.36 -1.04 -6.72
C GLN A 687 39.71 0.24 -5.94
N CYS A 688 39.49 0.20 -4.63
CA CYS A 688 39.88 1.30 -3.74
C CYS A 688 41.39 1.23 -3.50
N LEU A 689 42.12 2.25 -3.96
CA LEU A 689 43.57 2.40 -3.77
C LEU A 689 43.89 2.80 -2.33
N HIS A 690 43.21 3.83 -1.82
CA HIS A 690 43.47 4.40 -0.50
C HIS A 690 42.19 4.82 0.19
N ILE A 691 42.17 4.61 1.51
CA ILE A 691 41.16 5.15 2.42
C ILE A 691 41.85 6.20 3.28
N LEU A 692 41.59 7.48 3.00
CA LEU A 692 42.17 8.60 3.70
C LEU A 692 41.33 8.89 4.94
N GLN A 693 41.87 8.54 6.11
CA GLN A 693 41.26 8.79 7.40
C GLN A 693 41.96 9.96 8.09
N GLY A 694 41.18 10.84 8.72
CA GLY A 694 41.72 11.98 9.47
C GLY A 694 40.78 13.16 9.64
N HIS A 695 39.68 13.22 8.87
CA HIS A 695 38.58 14.13 9.18
C HIS A 695 37.79 13.58 10.36
N ILE A 696 37.29 14.50 11.21
CA ILE A 696 36.55 14.18 12.46
C ILE A 696 35.04 14.39 12.26
N SER A 697 34.62 14.75 11.04
CA SER A 697 33.23 14.98 10.68
C SER A 697 33.04 14.80 9.17
N TRP A 698 31.80 14.95 8.70
CA TRP A 698 31.41 14.71 7.31
C TRP A 698 32.29 15.43 6.31
N VAL A 699 32.70 14.74 5.25
CA VAL A 699 33.46 15.33 4.15
C VAL A 699 32.47 15.88 3.13
N TRP A 700 32.52 17.19 2.89
CA TRP A 700 31.57 17.88 2.02
C TRP A 700 32.05 17.99 0.58
N SER A 701 33.34 18.23 0.38
CA SER A 701 33.91 18.46 -0.94
C SER A 701 35.30 17.87 -1.05
N VAL A 702 35.62 17.34 -2.23
CA VAL A 702 36.96 16.91 -2.62
C VAL A 702 37.32 17.54 -3.96
N ALA A 703 38.58 17.96 -4.12
CA ALA A 703 39.08 18.57 -5.35
C ALA A 703 40.54 18.20 -5.58
N PHE A 704 40.86 17.74 -6.79
CA PHE A 704 42.24 17.49 -7.19
C PHE A 704 42.95 18.79 -7.57
N SER A 705 44.24 18.89 -7.24
CA SER A 705 45.11 19.89 -7.82
C SER A 705 45.36 19.61 -9.31
N PRO A 706 45.59 20.63 -10.14
CA PRO A 706 45.90 20.45 -11.56
C PRO A 706 47.15 19.60 -11.81
N ASP A 707 48.12 19.62 -10.90
CA ASP A 707 49.38 18.84 -10.95
C ASP A 707 49.23 17.36 -10.57
N ARG A 708 48.03 16.94 -10.14
CA ARG A 708 47.67 15.55 -9.75
C ARG A 708 48.41 15.01 -8.52
N GLN A 709 49.21 15.81 -7.84
CA GLN A 709 49.97 15.37 -6.67
C GLN A 709 49.16 15.52 -5.39
N THR A 710 48.22 16.47 -5.35
CA THR A 710 47.51 16.85 -4.14
C THR A 710 46.00 16.72 -4.28
N LEU A 711 45.35 16.20 -3.26
CA LEU A 711 43.90 16.25 -3.10
C LEU A 711 43.56 17.19 -1.95
N ALA A 712 42.72 18.19 -2.20
CA ALA A 712 42.12 19.00 -1.16
C ALA A 712 40.76 18.41 -0.75
N SER A 713 40.45 18.47 0.53
CA SER A 713 39.17 18.00 1.08
C SER A 713 38.68 18.92 2.19
N SER A 714 37.38 19.19 2.22
CA SER A 714 36.75 20.01 3.26
C SER A 714 35.79 19.18 4.11
N SER A 715 35.76 19.48 5.41
CA SER A 715 34.89 18.80 6.37
C SER A 715 33.97 19.77 7.11
N ALA A 716 32.84 19.24 7.60
CA ALA A 716 31.87 19.98 8.40
C ALA A 716 32.45 20.59 9.68
N ASN A 717 33.60 20.09 10.16
CA ASN A 717 34.32 20.63 11.30
C ASN A 717 35.12 21.93 10.98
N GLY A 718 35.01 22.45 9.76
CA GLY A 718 35.69 23.67 9.31
C GLY A 718 37.15 23.48 8.93
N THR A 719 37.65 22.24 8.89
CA THR A 719 39.03 21.94 8.46
C THR A 719 39.09 21.61 6.98
N ILE A 720 40.19 22.03 6.35
CA ILE A 720 40.57 21.62 5.01
C ILE A 720 41.85 20.79 5.14
N LYS A 721 41.89 19.62 4.52
CA LYS A 721 43.08 18.76 4.50
C LYS A 721 43.62 18.61 3.09
N LEU A 722 44.93 18.71 2.96
CA LEU A 722 45.69 18.40 1.75
C LEU A 722 46.29 17.01 1.91
N TRP A 723 46.12 16.17 0.89
CA TRP A 723 46.56 14.79 0.87
C TRP A 723 47.47 14.54 -0.33
N GLY A 724 48.51 13.74 -0.15
CA GLY A 724 49.30 13.23 -1.27
C GLY A 724 48.53 12.12 -1.97
N VAL A 725 48.28 12.25 -3.27
CA VAL A 725 47.43 11.29 -4.01
C VAL A 725 48.08 9.91 -4.11
N GLN A 726 49.39 9.85 -4.33
CA GLN A 726 50.16 8.60 -4.47
C GLN A 726 50.48 7.95 -3.11
N THR A 727 50.61 8.74 -2.06
CA THR A 727 51.01 8.25 -0.73
C THR A 727 49.81 7.98 0.18
N GLY A 728 48.67 8.63 -0.07
CA GLY A 728 47.50 8.61 0.80
C GLY A 728 47.71 9.31 2.15
N VAL A 729 48.79 10.07 2.31
CA VAL A 729 49.15 10.72 3.59
C VAL A 729 48.63 12.15 3.63
N CYS A 730 48.19 12.61 4.81
CA CYS A 730 47.84 14.01 5.03
C CYS A 730 49.10 14.87 5.06
N LEU A 731 49.24 15.76 4.08
CA LEU A 731 50.39 16.67 3.94
C LEU A 731 50.23 17.92 4.81
N ALA A 732 49.00 18.46 4.89
CA ALA A 732 48.71 19.65 5.67
C ALA A 732 47.24 19.68 6.11
N THR A 733 46.99 20.30 7.26
CA THR A 733 45.65 20.67 7.72
C THR A 733 45.56 22.19 7.81
N LEU A 734 44.69 22.77 7.01
CA LEU A 734 44.37 24.18 7.00
C LEU A 734 43.09 24.40 7.80
N ARG A 735 43.11 25.35 8.73
CA ARG A 735 41.93 25.82 9.45
C ARG A 735 42.03 27.32 9.61
N VAL A 736 40.89 28.01 9.53
CA VAL A 736 40.84 29.41 9.96
C VAL A 736 41.02 29.40 11.48
N PRO A 737 41.93 30.21 12.04
CA PRO A 737 42.03 30.37 13.48
C PRO A 737 40.67 30.77 14.03
N ARG A 738 40.17 30.06 15.03
CA ARG A 738 38.94 30.47 15.69
C ARG A 738 39.19 31.80 16.43
N LEU A 739 38.14 32.57 16.71
CA LEU A 739 38.24 33.93 17.27
C LEU A 739 39.13 34.04 18.52
N TYR A 740 39.23 32.99 19.32
CA TYR A 740 40.04 32.93 20.53
C TYR A 740 41.09 31.80 20.50
N GLU A 741 41.47 31.33 19.32
CA GLU A 741 42.46 30.25 19.15
C GLU A 741 43.76 30.55 19.92
N GLY A 742 44.12 29.69 20.87
CA GLY A 742 45.33 29.85 21.69
C GLY A 742 45.20 30.87 22.84
N THR A 743 44.01 31.46 23.04
CA THR A 743 43.75 32.39 24.15
C THR A 743 43.67 31.61 25.45
N ASN A 744 44.65 31.78 26.34
CA ASN A 744 44.66 31.09 27.62
C ASN A 744 43.68 31.78 28.60
N ILE A 745 42.60 31.09 28.98
CA ILE A 745 41.58 31.50 29.95
C ILE A 745 41.70 30.74 31.29
N THR A 746 42.82 30.05 31.50
CA THR A 746 43.10 29.29 32.73
C THR A 746 43.08 30.22 33.94
N GLY A 747 42.28 29.86 34.96
CA GLY A 747 42.14 30.67 36.17
C GLY A 747 41.35 31.97 36.02
N ALA A 748 40.75 32.25 34.85
CA ALA A 748 39.92 33.43 34.65
C ALA A 748 38.66 33.38 35.51
N THR A 749 38.43 34.40 36.35
CA THR A 749 37.25 34.52 37.24
C THR A 749 36.15 35.39 36.62
N GLY A 750 34.87 35.10 36.88
CA GLY A 750 33.73 35.90 36.41
C GLY A 750 33.09 35.45 35.09
N LEU A 751 33.60 34.38 34.47
CA LEU A 751 32.96 33.69 33.34
C LEU A 751 31.97 32.65 33.85
N THR A 752 30.76 32.61 33.29
CA THR A 752 29.83 31.48 33.53
C THR A 752 30.32 30.22 32.81
N ASP A 753 29.88 29.04 33.23
CA ASP A 753 30.25 27.76 32.58
C ASP A 753 29.87 27.75 31.09
N ALA A 754 28.72 28.35 30.74
CA ALA A 754 28.29 28.49 29.35
C ALA A 754 29.19 29.43 28.53
N GLN A 755 29.66 30.53 29.13
CA GLN A 755 30.61 31.45 28.50
C GLN A 755 31.99 30.81 28.34
N ARG A 756 32.47 30.07 29.35
CA ARG A 756 33.73 29.31 29.29
C ARG A 756 33.66 28.25 28.19
N ALA A 757 32.57 27.47 28.13
CA ALA A 757 32.34 26.49 27.06
C ALA A 757 32.28 27.14 25.66
N SER A 758 31.68 28.33 25.55
CA SER A 758 31.64 29.09 24.28
C SER A 758 33.03 29.59 23.86
N LEU A 759 33.85 30.09 24.80
CA LEU A 759 35.22 30.52 24.54
C LEU A 759 36.12 29.35 24.13
N ILE A 760 35.99 28.20 24.79
CA ILE A 760 36.67 26.95 24.42
C ILE A 760 36.21 26.48 23.03
N ALA A 761 34.91 26.52 22.73
CA ALA A 761 34.38 26.19 21.40
C ALA A 761 34.96 27.13 20.32
N LEU A 762 35.24 28.38 20.66
CA LEU A 762 35.89 29.38 19.82
C LEU A 762 37.43 29.39 19.90
N GLY A 763 38.06 28.36 20.48
CA GLY A 763 39.51 28.11 20.39
C GLY A 763 40.35 28.48 21.62
N ALA A 764 39.75 28.96 22.71
CA ALA A 764 40.47 29.29 23.95
C ALA A 764 41.01 28.02 24.66
N ILE A 765 42.14 28.16 25.36
CA ILE A 765 42.82 27.12 26.14
C ILE A 765 42.53 27.34 27.63
N ASP A 766 42.14 26.28 28.34
CA ASP A 766 41.92 26.29 29.79
C ASP A 766 42.56 25.05 30.41
N GLU A 767 43.79 25.20 30.91
CA GLU A 767 44.61 24.14 31.50
C GLU A 767 44.21 23.81 32.96
N GLY A 768 43.14 24.43 33.47
CA GLY A 768 42.70 24.32 34.86
C GLY A 768 41.70 23.20 35.16
N ILE A 769 41.38 22.35 34.17
CA ILE A 769 40.48 21.20 34.35
C ILE A 769 41.22 19.95 33.91
N GLU A 770 41.91 19.29 34.85
CA GLU A 770 42.16 17.86 34.73
C GLU A 770 40.79 17.18 34.56
N PHE A 771 40.52 16.61 33.39
CA PHE A 771 39.49 15.61 33.25
C PHE A 771 39.89 14.45 34.18
N ARG A 772 39.27 14.36 35.36
CA ARG A 772 39.19 13.09 36.07
C ARG A 772 38.35 12.16 35.20
N GLU A 773 39.00 11.17 34.58
CA GLU A 773 38.37 10.01 33.93
C GLU A 773 37.42 9.27 34.88
#